data_AF-A0A553NRQ3-F1
#
_entry.id   AF-A0A553NRQ3-F1
#
_cell.length_a   1.000
_cell.length_b   1.000
_cell.length_c   1.000
_cell.angle_alpha   90.00
_cell.angle_beta   90.00
_cell.angle_gamma   90.00
#
_symmetry.space_group_name_H-M   'P 1'
#
loop_
_entity.id
_entity.type
_entity.pdbx_description
1 polymer ?
#
loop_
_entity_poly.entity_id
_entity_poly.type
_entity_poly.pdbx_seq_one_letter_code
_entity_poly.pdbx_strand_id
1 'polypeptide(L)'
;MEQMEEDQLLEYAIQLSLDEACTYSILNEALSTLQSSDEHLQIVSAIDQGDTFALRKLHKHSDAYKERDDRGFLPMHRASVQPDSCVLDIVLLASYDLSMEEMTLNGETPLTLACKAGHHENVKLLLQHGASPHNSNSKNETPLFLAVRRNSYEMVHVLIMGGAFVEQVCLKKWTATHEAAKVGCVDILMLLLRHGGKVMAQDGHGVTPLGIAAEYGHPEILDMLIQHGGDVSAQATNGDSVLYDAAGSGNLDCISLLLQHGASPNVASLAYQLPIHRAAYEGHYLALKTFIPITTKRAIRISGMSPVHSAADGGQASCLELLIEKGFDVNSTLASRISENYGDMRKTPLYFAVSNGDVTCSEMLVRAGAKPDLDPLRCLLVAVRAGTHELVRLLLNHGADPNGIFSVVSDTVFPTALQYCLKDEMMMRLLLNNGYQADSCFQCYHENPVMRYTWLEAHNQTYREKTKSNKVTFCEFIGVSWMAHLAGRVVQTLLDYVNHVHICSKMQCILERQEEWPDICDILRNPRSLKHQARLLIRRHITLRRLNDPEFMSTVPFPPALKNFLLYKEYDIYEAMSSFGYRRELSKYEDLDEDDLLASLTAEELQELEKELDDIDPDDNLPIGLRQRDQTAKTPTGTFSREALMKYWENETRKLLEEERIGSTSPVEEDKDTREVKEEGCITESETEESGDEKDEVEESEKSIQKCKDVGDDQEKEEESDAVTEDDEEEEEENDTSNTMANSKDNIQQSWESIPLQSKPVQRCSPLIAEPKAPGQESSPMSGNPTVVDEVLEKLLDNDPDTTEVNLNNIENISKETLIRFTEALNSNSHVLFFSLANTHADDQVAFGIAKMLRENQTITNLNIESNFITGKGILALVQALSRNRTLTEMRFHNQRHICGGQVEMEIVKLLKENTTLLKLGYQFDLPAPRISMTTILTRNQDLQRQKRMQEVRMQNGGTPINPRTAALQKGKMTSSPCISPKSSPWSSPTLQKKTGPPVPPPPPPPPPPPPFSSKPEKSAPSRMIAQVIKKQEETSMKKKRTSGKSKKGKKGGVTQTDTDCLLKELKNALRPINVRENSRPSTPQHCAHDELMAAIRGSSVRNLRKVEVPKCLR
;
A
#
# COMPACT_ATOMS: atom_id res chain seq x y z
N MET A 1 13.46 34.93 15.28
CA MET A 1 14.67 34.34 14.70
C MET A 1 14.74 32.84 15.06
N GLU A 2 13.90 31.91 14.57
CA GLU A 2 13.03 31.83 13.38
C GLU A 2 13.76 31.88 12.03
N GLN A 3 13.43 30.88 11.19
CA GLN A 3 13.60 30.77 9.74
C GLN A 3 15.00 31.08 9.15
N MET A 4 15.83 30.03 9.09
CA MET A 4 16.40 29.64 7.79
C MET A 4 15.44 28.58 7.21
N GLU A 5 14.93 28.82 6.01
CA GLU A 5 13.92 27.96 5.38
C GLU A 5 14.57 26.77 4.67
N GLU A 6 13.79 25.75 4.30
CA GLU A 6 14.35 24.54 3.68
C GLU A 6 15.08 24.83 2.37
N ASP A 7 14.68 25.89 1.66
CA ASP A 7 15.38 26.43 0.49
C ASP A 7 16.83 26.85 0.79
N GLN A 8 17.16 27.36 1.99
CA GLN A 8 18.55 27.69 2.34
C GLN A 8 19.39 26.45 2.67
N LEU A 9 18.76 25.37 3.14
CA LEU A 9 19.44 24.07 3.31
C LEU A 9 19.62 23.37 1.96
N LEU A 10 18.66 23.53 1.04
CA LEU A 10 18.75 23.05 -0.34
C LEU A 10 19.81 23.84 -1.11
N GLU A 11 19.83 25.18 -1.01
CA GLU A 11 20.83 26.07 -1.58
C GLU A 11 22.21 25.79 -1.01
N TYR A 12 22.37 25.61 0.31
CA TYR A 12 23.65 25.21 0.91
C TYR A 12 24.10 23.80 0.46
N ALA A 13 23.18 22.86 0.26
CA ALA A 13 23.48 21.53 -0.28
C ALA A 13 23.86 21.57 -1.77
N ILE A 14 23.23 22.47 -2.55
CA ILE A 14 23.60 22.78 -3.93
C ILE A 14 24.98 23.44 -3.96
N GLN A 15 25.25 24.42 -3.10
CA GLN A 15 26.55 25.09 -2.96
C GLN A 15 27.67 24.09 -2.64
N LEU A 16 27.46 23.18 -1.68
CA LEU A 16 28.42 22.11 -1.38
C LEU A 16 28.63 21.16 -2.57
N SER A 17 27.56 20.85 -3.30
CA SER A 17 27.64 19.96 -4.47
C SER A 17 28.31 20.65 -5.67
N LEU A 18 28.18 21.97 -5.78
CA LEU A 18 28.87 22.80 -6.77
C LEU A 18 30.35 22.96 -6.41
N ASP A 19 30.72 23.16 -5.13
CA ASP A 19 32.13 23.18 -4.71
C ASP A 19 32.81 21.80 -4.88
N GLU A 20 32.10 20.70 -4.58
CA GLU A 20 32.58 19.34 -4.86
C GLU A 20 32.65 19.05 -6.36
N ALA A 21 31.77 19.62 -7.19
CA ALA A 21 31.85 19.53 -8.64
C ALA A 21 33.01 20.37 -9.21
N CYS A 22 33.20 21.61 -8.74
CA CYS A 22 34.29 22.50 -9.14
C CYS A 22 35.66 21.92 -8.74
N THR A 23 35.78 21.32 -7.55
CA THR A 23 37.03 20.64 -7.15
C THR A 23 37.30 19.35 -7.91
N TYR A 24 36.27 18.64 -8.40
CA TYR A 24 36.44 17.58 -9.40
C TYR A 24 36.79 18.14 -10.80
N SER A 25 36.23 19.27 -11.21
CA SER A 25 36.56 19.95 -12.47
C SER A 25 38.03 20.36 -12.50
N ILE A 26 38.53 21.02 -11.46
CA ILE A 26 39.92 21.47 -11.34
C ILE A 26 40.90 20.28 -11.34
N LEU A 27 40.50 19.12 -10.79
CA LEU A 27 41.30 17.88 -10.87
C LEU A 27 41.20 17.17 -12.22
N ASN A 28 40.08 17.31 -12.94
CA ASN A 28 39.98 16.86 -14.33
C ASN A 28 40.76 17.78 -15.28
N GLU A 29 40.76 19.11 -15.11
CA GLU A 29 41.60 20.04 -15.89
C GLU A 29 43.10 19.76 -15.69
N ALA A 30 43.49 19.28 -14.51
CA ALA A 30 44.84 18.80 -14.21
C ALA A 30 45.18 17.39 -14.78
N LEU A 31 44.24 16.74 -15.47
CA LEU A 31 44.40 15.41 -16.10
C LEU A 31 44.01 15.38 -17.59
N SER A 32 43.11 16.27 -18.04
CA SER A 32 42.76 16.51 -19.44
C SER A 32 43.79 17.39 -20.18
N THR A 33 44.95 17.60 -19.56
CA THR A 33 46.11 18.29 -20.13
C THR A 33 47.13 17.34 -20.78
N LEU A 34 46.75 16.08 -20.97
CA LEU A 34 47.27 15.21 -22.02
C LEU A 34 46.30 15.27 -23.21
N GLN A 35 46.68 16.00 -24.26
CA GLN A 35 45.97 15.93 -25.54
C GLN A 35 46.20 14.52 -26.13
N SER A 36 45.13 13.87 -26.58
CA SER A 36 45.26 12.66 -27.40
C SER A 36 46.03 12.98 -28.68
N SER A 37 46.87 12.05 -29.12
CA SER A 37 47.66 12.18 -30.35
C SER A 37 46.74 12.39 -31.56
N ASP A 38 47.13 13.30 -32.47
CA ASP A 38 46.48 13.45 -33.77
C ASP A 38 46.50 12.12 -34.55
N GLU A 39 47.53 11.31 -34.37
CA GLU A 39 47.64 9.95 -34.90
C GLU A 39 46.72 8.95 -34.18
N HIS A 40 46.50 9.06 -32.86
CA HIS A 40 45.48 8.26 -32.16
C HIS A 40 44.08 8.56 -32.68
N LEU A 41 43.73 9.84 -32.87
CA LEU A 41 42.45 10.25 -33.46
C LEU A 41 42.28 9.74 -34.90
N GLN A 42 43.36 9.74 -35.69
CA GLN A 42 43.37 9.13 -37.04
C GLN A 42 43.20 7.60 -36.99
N ILE A 43 43.84 6.89 -36.05
CA ILE A 43 43.69 5.44 -35.85
C ILE A 43 42.25 5.10 -35.46
N VAL A 44 41.66 5.80 -34.50
CA VAL A 44 40.27 5.58 -34.07
C VAL A 44 39.29 5.86 -35.22
N SER A 45 39.48 6.96 -35.95
CA SER A 45 38.64 7.29 -37.11
C SER A 45 38.76 6.26 -38.24
N ALA A 46 39.95 5.71 -38.48
CA ALA A 46 40.17 4.66 -39.47
C ALA A 46 39.59 3.30 -39.04
N ILE A 47 39.57 2.98 -37.74
CA ILE A 47 38.87 1.80 -37.19
C ILE A 47 37.36 1.97 -37.37
N ASP A 48 36.79 3.08 -36.91
CA ASP A 48 35.34 3.33 -36.97
C ASP A 48 34.84 3.33 -38.44
N GLN A 49 35.67 3.73 -39.41
CA GLN A 49 35.39 3.66 -40.86
C GLN A 49 35.73 2.32 -41.54
N GLY A 50 36.54 1.46 -40.93
CA GLY A 50 37.04 0.21 -41.53
C GLY A 50 38.18 0.38 -42.55
N ASP A 51 38.93 1.49 -42.54
CA ASP A 51 40.03 1.73 -43.48
C ASP A 51 41.30 0.96 -43.09
N THR A 52 41.36 -0.29 -43.55
CA THR A 52 42.52 -1.18 -43.42
C THR A 52 43.80 -0.65 -44.11
N PHE A 53 43.71 0.27 -45.08
CA PHE A 53 44.86 0.88 -45.74
C PHE A 53 45.46 2.01 -44.89
N ALA A 54 44.61 2.89 -44.34
CA ALA A 54 45.04 3.91 -43.37
C ALA A 54 45.68 3.26 -42.13
N LEU A 55 45.08 2.19 -41.58
CA LEU A 55 45.64 1.50 -40.41
C LEU A 55 47.00 0.86 -40.70
N ARG A 56 47.19 0.22 -41.87
CA ARG A 56 48.50 -0.30 -42.30
C ARG A 56 49.57 0.80 -42.46
N LYS A 57 49.16 2.02 -42.84
CA LYS A 57 50.05 3.19 -42.89
C LYS A 57 50.40 3.72 -41.49
N LEU A 58 49.44 3.74 -40.57
CA LEU A 58 49.55 4.24 -39.21
C LEU A 58 50.19 3.24 -38.22
N HIS A 59 50.29 1.95 -38.55
CA HIS A 59 50.93 0.87 -37.77
C HIS A 59 52.33 1.22 -37.20
N LYS A 60 53.06 2.18 -37.79
CA LYS A 60 54.35 2.66 -37.27
C LYS A 60 54.26 3.41 -35.93
N HIS A 61 53.10 3.98 -35.60
CA HIS A 61 52.87 4.81 -34.42
C HIS A 61 52.37 3.95 -33.24
N SER A 62 53.17 2.95 -32.83
CA SER A 62 52.76 1.93 -31.84
C SER A 62 52.26 2.51 -30.51
N ASP A 63 52.76 3.66 -30.08
CA ASP A 63 52.33 4.28 -28.82
C ASP A 63 50.91 4.90 -28.89
N ALA A 64 50.48 5.35 -30.07
CA ALA A 64 49.10 5.82 -30.29
C ALA A 64 48.06 4.67 -30.24
N TYR A 65 48.50 3.40 -30.36
CA TYR A 65 47.67 2.22 -30.07
C TYR A 65 47.52 1.92 -28.56
N LYS A 66 48.33 2.56 -27.70
CA LYS A 66 48.33 2.39 -26.24
C LYS A 66 47.53 3.48 -25.51
N GLU A 67 47.21 4.57 -26.21
CA GLU A 67 46.32 5.64 -25.74
C GLU A 67 44.87 5.15 -25.53
N ARG A 68 44.14 5.84 -24.66
CA ARG A 68 42.76 5.55 -24.28
C ARG A 68 41.86 6.75 -24.53
N ASP A 69 40.66 6.52 -25.04
CA ASP A 69 39.63 7.56 -25.15
C ASP A 69 38.98 7.89 -23.78
N ASP A 70 38.07 8.88 -23.76
CA ASP A 70 37.35 9.33 -22.56
C ASP A 70 36.54 8.23 -21.86
N ARG A 71 36.28 7.10 -22.55
CA ARG A 71 35.56 5.91 -22.05
C ARG A 71 36.52 4.82 -21.60
N GLY A 72 37.82 5.09 -21.67
CA GLY A 72 38.92 4.17 -21.36
C GLY A 72 39.13 3.06 -22.40
N PHE A 73 38.55 3.16 -23.59
CA PHE A 73 38.76 2.19 -24.67
C PHE A 73 40.13 2.42 -25.30
N LEU A 74 40.89 1.35 -25.51
CA LEU A 74 42.02 1.36 -26.46
C LEU A 74 41.51 1.06 -27.89
N PRO A 75 42.26 1.39 -28.96
CA PRO A 75 41.92 1.03 -30.32
C PRO A 75 41.54 -0.45 -30.53
N MET A 76 42.20 -1.39 -29.85
CA MET A 76 41.84 -2.82 -29.89
C MET A 76 40.42 -3.13 -29.38
N HIS A 77 39.90 -2.34 -28.43
CA HIS A 77 38.54 -2.50 -27.91
C HIS A 77 37.50 -2.01 -28.94
N ARG A 78 37.79 -0.91 -29.65
CA ARG A 78 36.93 -0.42 -30.75
C ARG A 78 36.94 -1.38 -31.94
N ALA A 79 38.11 -1.84 -32.35
CA ALA A 79 38.26 -2.81 -33.44
C ALA A 79 37.54 -4.14 -33.13
N SER A 80 37.45 -4.55 -31.86
CA SER A 80 36.70 -5.76 -31.47
C SER A 80 35.19 -5.66 -31.68
N VAL A 81 34.64 -4.44 -31.71
CA VAL A 81 33.22 -4.13 -31.97
C VAL A 81 32.96 -3.83 -33.46
N GLN A 82 34.01 -3.76 -34.28
CA GLN A 82 33.92 -3.51 -35.73
C GLN A 82 33.69 -4.86 -36.48
N PRO A 83 32.75 -4.95 -37.43
CA PRO A 83 32.44 -6.22 -38.11
C PRO A 83 33.54 -6.78 -39.03
N ASP A 84 34.48 -5.96 -39.53
CA ASP A 84 35.59 -6.45 -40.35
C ASP A 84 36.76 -6.95 -39.51
N SER A 85 36.89 -8.27 -39.43
CA SER A 85 38.03 -8.95 -38.79
C SER A 85 39.42 -8.51 -39.30
N CYS A 86 39.54 -7.98 -40.53
CA CYS A 86 40.81 -7.46 -41.04
C CYS A 86 41.27 -6.20 -40.31
N VAL A 87 40.33 -5.36 -39.86
CA VAL A 87 40.61 -4.17 -39.02
C VAL A 87 41.18 -4.65 -37.68
N LEU A 88 40.56 -5.66 -37.07
CA LEU A 88 41.02 -6.21 -35.80
C LEU A 88 42.40 -6.86 -35.91
N ASP A 89 42.68 -7.66 -36.95
CA ASP A 89 44.00 -8.26 -37.21
C ASP A 89 45.10 -7.20 -37.28
N ILE A 90 44.91 -6.16 -38.11
CA ILE A 90 45.89 -5.06 -38.26
C ILE A 90 46.12 -4.33 -36.92
N VAL A 91 45.06 -4.11 -36.15
CA VAL A 91 45.14 -3.44 -34.84
C VAL A 91 45.82 -4.32 -33.79
N LEU A 92 45.56 -5.63 -33.76
CA LEU A 92 46.23 -6.58 -32.85
C LEU A 92 47.73 -6.69 -33.20
N LEU A 93 48.08 -6.75 -34.48
CA LEU A 93 49.48 -6.75 -34.95
C LEU A 93 50.21 -5.44 -34.60
N ALA A 94 49.52 -4.29 -34.62
CA ALA A 94 50.08 -3.01 -34.14
C ALA A 94 50.21 -2.93 -32.60
N SER A 95 49.38 -3.69 -31.89
CA SER A 95 49.21 -3.69 -30.43
C SER A 95 49.97 -4.82 -29.72
N TYR A 96 51.02 -5.38 -30.34
CA TYR A 96 51.71 -6.59 -29.85
C TYR A 96 52.32 -6.48 -28.43
N ASP A 97 52.55 -5.27 -27.92
CA ASP A 97 52.99 -4.99 -26.54
C ASP A 97 51.86 -5.11 -25.49
N LEU A 98 50.59 -5.05 -25.92
CA LEU A 98 49.43 -4.94 -25.03
C LEU A 98 48.86 -6.31 -24.65
N SER A 99 48.30 -6.37 -23.44
CA SER A 99 47.59 -7.56 -22.97
C SER A 99 46.25 -7.71 -23.68
N MET A 100 45.92 -8.93 -24.13
CA MET A 100 44.58 -9.29 -24.58
C MET A 100 43.51 -9.14 -23.47
N GLU A 101 43.97 -9.04 -22.21
CA GLU A 101 43.16 -8.85 -21.00
C GLU A 101 43.14 -7.41 -20.49
N GLU A 102 43.55 -6.44 -21.31
CA GLU A 102 43.24 -5.04 -21.03
C GLU A 102 41.72 -4.84 -20.89
N MET A 103 41.33 -3.91 -20.03
CA MET A 103 39.92 -3.65 -19.71
C MET A 103 39.55 -2.19 -19.91
N THR A 104 38.33 -1.97 -20.41
CA THR A 104 37.63 -0.67 -20.41
C THR A 104 37.27 -0.21 -18.99
N LEU A 105 36.78 1.03 -18.81
CA LEU A 105 36.25 1.51 -17.52
C LEU A 105 35.09 0.64 -16.99
N ASN A 106 34.35 -0.02 -17.88
CA ASN A 106 33.27 -0.95 -17.55
C ASN A 106 33.76 -2.38 -17.26
N GLY A 107 35.08 -2.61 -17.24
CA GLY A 107 35.67 -3.94 -17.03
C GLY A 107 35.45 -4.92 -18.18
N GLU A 108 34.95 -4.47 -19.34
CA GLU A 108 34.86 -5.31 -20.54
C GLU A 108 36.27 -5.50 -21.14
N THR A 109 36.58 -6.71 -21.59
CA THR A 109 37.78 -7.03 -22.38
C THR A 109 37.48 -6.99 -23.88
N PRO A 110 38.47 -6.97 -24.78
CA PRO A 110 38.27 -7.13 -26.22
C PRO A 110 37.37 -8.33 -26.56
N LEU A 111 37.54 -9.45 -25.86
CA LEU A 111 36.76 -10.67 -26.07
C LEU A 111 35.30 -10.54 -25.60
N THR A 112 35.02 -9.93 -24.44
CA THR A 112 33.62 -9.69 -24.04
C THR A 112 32.93 -8.65 -24.91
N LEU A 113 33.66 -7.66 -25.45
CA LEU A 113 33.12 -6.71 -26.43
C LEU A 113 32.77 -7.39 -27.76
N ALA A 114 33.66 -8.20 -28.34
CA ALA A 114 33.35 -8.97 -29.56
C ALA A 114 32.15 -9.92 -29.35
N CYS A 115 32.05 -10.54 -28.16
CA CYS A 115 30.88 -11.35 -27.79
C CYS A 115 29.59 -10.53 -27.64
N LYS A 116 29.68 -9.28 -27.18
CA LYS A 116 28.53 -8.36 -27.10
C LYS A 116 28.12 -7.81 -28.46
N ALA A 117 29.06 -7.62 -29.39
CA ALA A 117 28.80 -7.19 -30.76
C ALA A 117 28.19 -8.34 -31.62
N GLY A 118 28.54 -9.60 -31.34
CA GLY A 118 28.07 -10.76 -32.09
C GLY A 118 28.96 -11.15 -33.28
N HIS A 119 30.25 -10.78 -33.25
CA HIS A 119 31.16 -10.95 -34.39
C HIS A 119 32.02 -12.22 -34.20
N HIS A 120 31.58 -13.35 -34.74
CA HIS A 120 32.21 -14.65 -34.51
C HIS A 120 33.66 -14.74 -35.02
N GLU A 121 34.00 -14.12 -36.15
CA GLU A 121 35.38 -14.09 -36.64
C GLU A 121 36.30 -13.25 -35.74
N ASN A 122 35.79 -12.16 -35.13
CA ASN A 122 36.55 -11.40 -34.14
C ASN A 122 36.81 -12.24 -32.88
N VAL A 123 35.79 -12.94 -32.37
CA VAL A 123 35.93 -13.86 -31.21
C VAL A 123 36.98 -14.93 -31.50
N LYS A 124 36.92 -15.55 -32.69
CA LYS A 124 37.88 -16.56 -33.17
C LYS A 124 39.31 -16.02 -33.28
N LEU A 125 39.49 -14.82 -33.85
CA LEU A 125 40.79 -14.16 -33.98
C LEU A 125 41.38 -13.79 -32.62
N LEU A 126 40.59 -13.22 -31.70
CA LEU A 126 41.02 -12.88 -30.34
C LEU A 126 41.51 -14.10 -29.56
N LEU A 127 40.83 -15.25 -29.69
CA LEU A 127 41.27 -16.52 -29.10
C LEU A 127 42.56 -17.05 -29.75
N GLN A 128 42.73 -16.91 -31.07
CA GLN A 128 43.98 -17.28 -31.76
C GLN A 128 45.17 -16.41 -31.31
N HIS A 129 44.93 -15.14 -30.98
CA HIS A 129 45.91 -14.24 -30.36
C HIS A 129 46.06 -14.43 -28.84
N GLY A 130 45.41 -15.44 -28.24
CA GLY A 130 45.62 -15.86 -26.85
C GLY A 130 44.75 -15.20 -25.79
N ALA A 131 43.62 -14.56 -26.18
CA ALA A 131 42.65 -14.06 -25.21
C ALA A 131 42.01 -15.19 -24.38
N SER A 132 41.80 -14.93 -23.09
CA SER A 132 41.22 -15.87 -22.11
C SER A 132 39.70 -15.96 -22.24
N PRO A 133 39.12 -17.12 -22.61
CA PRO A 133 37.66 -17.29 -22.63
C PRO A 133 37.02 -17.27 -21.23
N HIS A 134 37.83 -17.23 -20.16
CA HIS A 134 37.38 -17.23 -18.77
C HIS A 134 37.22 -15.85 -18.17
N ASN A 135 37.77 -14.80 -18.80
CA ASN A 135 37.84 -13.49 -18.18
C ASN A 135 36.50 -12.76 -18.33
N SER A 136 35.78 -12.67 -17.22
CA SER A 136 34.47 -12.05 -17.14
C SER A 136 34.56 -10.56 -16.88
N ASN A 137 33.58 -9.80 -17.38
CA ASN A 137 33.52 -8.35 -17.17
C ASN A 137 33.17 -7.93 -15.73
N SER A 138 33.00 -6.63 -15.48
CA SER A 138 32.60 -6.08 -14.16
C SER A 138 31.27 -6.60 -13.61
N LYS A 139 30.40 -7.13 -14.48
CA LYS A 139 29.13 -7.79 -14.14
C LYS A 139 29.29 -9.31 -13.98
N ASN A 140 30.52 -9.83 -13.90
CA ASN A 140 30.86 -11.25 -13.91
C ASN A 140 30.21 -12.03 -15.08
N GLU A 141 29.96 -11.37 -16.22
CA GLU A 141 29.46 -12.03 -17.43
C GLU A 141 30.65 -12.63 -18.19
N THR A 142 30.61 -13.94 -18.50
CA THR A 142 31.67 -14.60 -19.27
C THR A 142 31.47 -14.40 -20.77
N PRO A 143 32.53 -14.46 -21.60
CA PRO A 143 32.41 -14.51 -23.06
C PRO A 143 31.41 -15.58 -23.55
N LEU A 144 31.45 -16.78 -22.97
CA LEU A 144 30.55 -17.89 -23.30
C LEU A 144 29.08 -17.56 -22.99
N PHE A 145 28.80 -17.00 -21.81
CA PHE A 145 27.46 -16.58 -21.41
C PHE A 145 26.90 -15.46 -22.31
N LEU A 146 27.76 -14.53 -22.73
CA LEU A 146 27.40 -13.47 -23.67
C LEU A 146 27.11 -14.01 -25.08
N ALA A 147 27.86 -15.02 -25.54
CA ALA A 147 27.60 -15.72 -26.80
C ALA A 147 26.27 -16.50 -26.79
N VAL A 148 25.96 -17.20 -25.69
CA VAL A 148 24.66 -17.88 -25.50
C VAL A 148 23.50 -16.88 -25.55
N ARG A 149 23.61 -15.75 -24.84
CA ARG A 149 22.60 -14.67 -24.89
C ARG A 149 22.42 -14.07 -26.29
N ARG A 150 23.49 -14.01 -27.10
CA ARG A 150 23.42 -13.58 -28.50
C ARG A 150 22.88 -14.64 -29.45
N ASN A 151 22.58 -15.85 -28.96
CA ASN A 151 22.04 -16.97 -29.72
C ASN A 151 22.86 -17.35 -30.97
N SER A 152 24.19 -17.16 -30.93
CA SER A 152 25.10 -17.65 -32.00
C SER A 152 25.75 -18.96 -31.57
N TYR A 153 25.38 -20.03 -32.27
CA TYR A 153 25.98 -21.35 -32.12
C TYR A 153 27.49 -21.33 -32.42
N GLU A 154 27.89 -20.58 -33.44
CA GLU A 154 29.27 -20.45 -33.92
C GLU A 154 30.17 -19.86 -32.83
N MET A 155 29.71 -18.79 -32.17
CA MET A 155 30.44 -18.15 -31.08
C MET A 155 30.56 -19.07 -29.86
N VAL A 156 29.47 -19.74 -29.47
CA VAL A 156 29.49 -20.71 -28.36
C VAL A 156 30.45 -21.87 -28.67
N HIS A 157 30.39 -22.42 -29.87
CA HIS A 157 31.27 -23.50 -30.35
C HIS A 157 32.74 -23.06 -30.37
N VAL A 158 33.06 -21.90 -30.95
CA VAL A 158 34.41 -21.34 -31.00
C VAL A 158 34.98 -21.10 -29.59
N LEU A 159 34.17 -20.59 -28.66
CA LEU A 159 34.60 -20.37 -27.26
C LEU A 159 34.84 -21.69 -26.51
N ILE A 160 33.97 -22.69 -26.66
CA ILE A 160 34.13 -24.02 -26.05
C ILE A 160 35.39 -24.71 -26.60
N MET A 161 35.62 -24.66 -27.91
CA MET A 161 36.83 -25.21 -28.54
C MET A 161 38.10 -24.42 -28.20
N GLY A 162 37.96 -23.12 -27.89
CA GLY A 162 38.99 -22.30 -27.26
C GLY A 162 39.23 -22.59 -25.77
N GLY A 163 38.49 -23.54 -25.18
CA GLY A 163 38.67 -24.00 -23.79
C GLY A 163 37.73 -23.37 -22.76
N ALA A 164 36.69 -22.65 -23.16
CA ALA A 164 35.75 -22.02 -22.23
C ALA A 164 35.11 -23.04 -21.26
N PHE A 165 35.09 -22.72 -19.97
CA PHE A 165 34.42 -23.56 -18.97
C PHE A 165 32.91 -23.33 -19.01
N VAL A 166 32.16 -24.31 -19.54
CA VAL A 166 30.68 -24.34 -19.56
C VAL A 166 30.07 -24.09 -18.17
N GLU A 167 30.72 -24.65 -17.15
CA GLU A 167 30.34 -24.58 -15.73
C GLU A 167 30.76 -23.28 -15.02
N GLN A 168 31.23 -22.26 -15.76
CA GLN A 168 31.62 -20.99 -15.16
C GLN A 168 30.38 -20.17 -14.75
N VAL A 169 30.22 -20.02 -13.44
CA VAL A 169 29.12 -19.27 -12.83
C VAL A 169 29.31 -17.75 -12.95
N CYS A 170 28.25 -17.07 -13.35
CA CYS A 170 28.13 -15.61 -13.42
C CYS A 170 27.55 -15.05 -12.11
N LEU A 171 26.99 -13.82 -12.14
CA LEU A 171 26.18 -13.30 -11.02
C LEU A 171 25.05 -14.28 -10.62
N LYS A 172 24.67 -14.26 -9.34
CA LYS A 172 23.67 -15.19 -8.76
C LYS A 172 23.93 -16.68 -9.10
N LYS A 173 25.18 -17.14 -9.20
CA LYS A 173 25.55 -18.50 -9.63
C LYS A 173 25.04 -18.95 -11.01
N TRP A 174 24.48 -18.06 -11.82
CA TRP A 174 23.83 -18.41 -13.09
C TRP A 174 24.85 -18.97 -14.09
N THR A 175 24.48 -19.99 -14.87
CA THR A 175 25.40 -20.67 -15.82
C THR A 175 24.97 -20.45 -17.27
N ALA A 176 25.86 -20.81 -18.21
CA ALA A 176 25.52 -20.86 -19.64
C ALA A 176 24.32 -21.78 -19.94
N THR A 177 24.13 -22.87 -19.19
CA THR A 177 22.97 -23.77 -19.35
C THR A 177 21.64 -23.15 -18.91
N HIS A 178 21.63 -22.28 -17.87
CA HIS A 178 20.42 -21.52 -17.51
C HIS A 178 20.08 -20.46 -18.58
N GLU A 179 21.09 -19.79 -19.15
CA GLU A 179 20.86 -18.80 -20.22
C GLU A 179 20.35 -19.47 -21.50
N ALA A 180 20.90 -20.63 -21.88
CA ALA A 180 20.43 -21.39 -23.04
C ALA A 180 18.98 -21.86 -22.87
N ALA A 181 18.62 -22.32 -21.66
CA ALA A 181 17.26 -22.71 -21.33
C ALA A 181 16.28 -21.53 -21.37
N LYS A 182 16.70 -20.32 -20.97
CA LYS A 182 15.92 -19.08 -21.11
C LYS A 182 15.75 -18.62 -22.56
N VAL A 183 16.81 -18.75 -23.38
CA VAL A 183 16.84 -18.31 -24.79
C VAL A 183 16.03 -19.26 -25.70
N GLY A 184 15.78 -20.51 -25.28
CA GLY A 184 15.03 -21.49 -26.07
C GLY A 184 15.86 -22.25 -27.12
N CYS A 185 17.19 -22.09 -27.12
CA CYS A 185 18.03 -22.61 -28.21
C CYS A 185 18.52 -24.05 -27.97
N VAL A 186 17.83 -24.99 -28.63
CA VAL A 186 18.06 -26.44 -28.62
C VAL A 186 19.52 -26.79 -28.95
N ASP A 187 20.07 -26.30 -30.06
CA ASP A 187 21.41 -26.64 -30.51
C ASP A 187 22.52 -26.13 -29.57
N ILE A 188 22.35 -24.90 -29.05
CA ILE A 188 23.29 -24.33 -28.06
C ILE A 188 23.24 -25.11 -26.75
N LEU A 189 22.06 -25.50 -26.27
CA LEU A 189 21.95 -26.32 -25.07
C LEU A 189 22.58 -27.71 -25.27
N MET A 190 22.26 -28.40 -26.37
CA MET A 190 22.84 -29.69 -26.75
C MET A 190 24.37 -29.63 -26.79
N LEU A 191 24.93 -28.55 -27.36
CA LEU A 191 26.38 -28.31 -27.37
C LEU A 191 26.95 -28.12 -25.96
N LEU A 192 26.31 -27.31 -25.11
CA LEU A 192 26.76 -27.09 -23.72
C LEU A 192 26.71 -28.40 -22.90
N LEU A 193 25.67 -29.21 -23.05
CA LEU A 193 25.53 -30.51 -22.37
C LEU A 193 26.63 -31.50 -22.81
N ARG A 194 26.88 -31.62 -24.13
CA ARG A 194 27.97 -32.46 -24.67
C ARG A 194 29.36 -32.08 -24.15
N HIS A 195 29.58 -30.80 -23.84
CA HIS A 195 30.84 -30.28 -23.28
C HIS A 195 30.83 -30.12 -21.75
N GLY A 196 29.95 -30.84 -21.04
CA GLY A 196 29.99 -31.02 -19.60
C GLY A 196 29.14 -30.04 -18.77
N GLY A 197 28.22 -29.33 -19.42
CA GLY A 197 27.23 -28.50 -18.74
C GLY A 197 26.27 -29.33 -17.89
N LYS A 198 26.02 -28.91 -16.64
CA LYS A 198 25.13 -29.63 -15.72
C LYS A 198 23.67 -29.27 -15.94
N VAL A 199 22.88 -30.29 -16.27
CA VAL A 199 21.40 -30.29 -16.27
C VAL A 199 20.85 -29.90 -14.89
N MET A 200 21.49 -30.40 -13.82
CA MET A 200 21.12 -30.15 -12.42
C MET A 200 22.05 -29.12 -11.74
N ALA A 201 22.48 -28.11 -12.49
CA ALA A 201 23.00 -26.89 -11.88
C ALA A 201 21.87 -26.18 -11.11
N GLN A 202 22.22 -25.44 -10.06
CA GLN A 202 21.29 -24.58 -9.32
C GLN A 202 21.83 -23.16 -9.23
N ASP A 203 20.97 -22.18 -9.49
CA ASP A 203 21.30 -20.77 -9.41
C ASP A 203 21.38 -20.25 -7.94
N GLY A 204 21.34 -18.93 -7.76
CA GLY A 204 21.29 -18.25 -6.47
C GLY A 204 19.95 -18.40 -5.74
N HIS A 205 18.86 -18.63 -6.48
CA HIS A 205 17.51 -18.90 -5.98
C HIS A 205 17.18 -20.39 -5.90
N GLY A 206 18.08 -21.28 -6.33
CA GLY A 206 17.92 -22.74 -6.30
C GLY A 206 17.16 -23.31 -7.49
N VAL A 207 16.78 -22.46 -8.45
CA VAL A 207 16.14 -22.87 -9.71
C VAL A 207 17.16 -23.62 -10.55
N THR A 208 16.70 -24.60 -11.33
CA THR A 208 17.52 -25.37 -12.28
C THR A 208 17.29 -24.87 -13.71
N PRO A 209 18.15 -25.21 -14.69
CA PRO A 209 17.85 -24.97 -16.11
C PRO A 209 16.47 -25.51 -16.54
N LEU A 210 15.97 -26.57 -15.90
CA LEU A 210 14.65 -27.15 -16.17
C LEU A 210 13.51 -26.23 -15.66
N GLY A 211 13.65 -25.65 -14.46
CA GLY A 211 12.73 -24.63 -13.95
C GLY A 211 12.71 -23.38 -14.84
N ILE A 212 13.87 -22.95 -15.34
CA ILE A 212 13.95 -21.82 -16.30
C ILE A 212 13.28 -22.18 -17.64
N ALA A 213 13.47 -23.39 -18.18
CA ALA A 213 12.76 -23.82 -19.39
C ALA A 213 11.22 -23.81 -19.21
N ALA A 214 10.76 -24.16 -18.01
CA ALA A 214 9.35 -24.11 -17.63
C ALA A 214 8.83 -22.66 -17.45
N GLU A 215 9.58 -21.78 -16.77
CA GLU A 215 9.27 -20.34 -16.57
C GLU A 215 9.13 -19.58 -17.91
N TYR A 216 9.98 -19.90 -18.90
CA TYR A 216 9.96 -19.25 -20.22
C TYR A 216 9.14 -20.02 -21.28
N GLY A 217 8.59 -21.19 -20.94
CA GLY A 217 7.65 -21.93 -21.79
C GLY A 217 8.27 -22.59 -23.02
N HIS A 218 9.47 -23.19 -22.90
CA HIS A 218 10.20 -23.86 -24.00
C HIS A 218 10.15 -25.41 -23.87
N PRO A 219 9.20 -26.10 -24.54
CA PRO A 219 8.98 -27.54 -24.30
C PRO A 219 10.09 -28.44 -24.86
N GLU A 220 10.74 -28.10 -25.96
CA GLU A 220 11.83 -28.89 -26.57
C GLU A 220 13.10 -28.86 -25.71
N ILE A 221 13.33 -27.72 -25.04
CA ILE A 221 14.38 -27.55 -24.03
C ILE A 221 14.06 -28.39 -22.79
N LEU A 222 12.79 -28.37 -22.36
CA LEU A 222 12.31 -29.12 -21.19
C LEU A 222 12.48 -30.63 -21.38
N ASP A 223 12.05 -31.14 -22.55
CA ASP A 223 12.24 -32.52 -22.99
C ASP A 223 13.73 -32.91 -23.00
N MET A 224 14.56 -32.13 -23.69
CA MET A 224 16.01 -32.39 -23.76
C MET A 224 16.63 -32.49 -22.36
N LEU A 225 16.31 -31.57 -21.44
CA LEU A 225 16.85 -31.58 -20.09
C LEU A 225 16.38 -32.82 -19.31
N ILE A 226 15.11 -33.22 -19.44
CA ILE A 226 14.57 -34.43 -18.80
C ILE A 226 15.26 -35.69 -19.34
N GLN A 227 15.40 -35.82 -20.66
CA GLN A 227 16.13 -36.92 -21.31
C GLN A 227 17.59 -37.03 -20.84
N HIS A 228 18.23 -35.91 -20.49
CA HIS A 228 19.59 -35.87 -19.94
C HIS A 228 19.65 -35.97 -18.40
N GLY A 229 18.56 -36.41 -17.75
CA GLY A 229 18.50 -36.68 -16.30
C GLY A 229 18.03 -35.49 -15.46
N GLY A 230 17.17 -34.64 -16.02
CA GLY A 230 16.54 -33.52 -15.31
C GLY A 230 15.46 -33.98 -14.33
N ASP A 231 15.57 -33.56 -13.07
CA ASP A 231 14.58 -33.86 -12.03
C ASP A 231 13.35 -32.94 -12.13
N VAL A 232 12.23 -33.50 -12.60
CA VAL A 232 10.93 -32.81 -12.68
C VAL A 232 10.30 -32.50 -11.30
N SER A 233 10.83 -33.12 -10.23
CA SER A 233 10.41 -32.87 -8.85
C SER A 233 11.26 -31.83 -8.12
N ALA A 234 12.26 -31.26 -8.81
CA ALA A 234 13.11 -30.21 -8.26
C ALA A 234 12.30 -29.00 -7.78
N GLN A 235 12.74 -28.41 -6.66
CA GLN A 235 12.16 -27.21 -6.08
C GLN A 235 13.23 -26.12 -5.88
N ALA A 236 12.85 -24.87 -6.12
CA ALA A 236 13.63 -23.68 -5.81
C ALA A 236 13.67 -23.40 -4.28
N THR A 237 14.47 -22.44 -3.85
CA THR A 237 14.64 -22.12 -2.40
C THR A 237 13.40 -21.54 -1.73
N ASN A 238 12.44 -21.03 -2.51
CA ASN A 238 11.10 -20.62 -2.05
C ASN A 238 10.08 -21.78 -2.08
N GLY A 239 10.48 -22.99 -2.49
CA GLY A 239 9.63 -24.16 -2.63
C GLY A 239 8.83 -24.26 -3.92
N ASP A 240 8.93 -23.27 -4.83
CA ASP A 240 8.28 -23.37 -6.14
C ASP A 240 8.89 -24.57 -6.90
N SER A 241 8.05 -25.34 -7.59
CA SER A 241 8.44 -26.54 -8.35
C SER A 241 8.45 -26.26 -9.85
N VAL A 242 9.15 -27.08 -10.64
CA VAL A 242 9.19 -26.93 -12.11
C VAL A 242 7.78 -26.88 -12.75
N LEU A 243 6.82 -27.61 -12.18
CA LEU A 243 5.42 -27.59 -12.62
C LEU A 243 4.65 -26.32 -12.18
N TYR A 244 5.07 -25.67 -11.09
CA TYR A 244 4.58 -24.36 -10.68
C TYR A 244 5.12 -23.25 -11.60
N ASP A 245 6.39 -23.35 -12.00
CA ASP A 245 7.01 -22.44 -12.98
C ASP A 245 6.30 -22.55 -14.35
N ALA A 246 6.04 -23.78 -14.82
CA ALA A 246 5.25 -24.05 -16.04
C ALA A 246 3.81 -23.53 -15.94
N ALA A 247 3.19 -23.60 -14.76
CA ALA A 247 1.87 -23.02 -14.52
C ALA A 247 1.87 -21.48 -14.53
N GLY A 248 3.03 -20.84 -14.40
CA GLY A 248 3.21 -19.40 -14.58
C GLY A 248 3.41 -18.98 -16.04
N SER A 249 4.04 -19.82 -16.87
CA SER A 249 4.18 -19.55 -18.31
C SER A 249 2.93 -19.91 -19.12
N GLY A 250 2.10 -20.83 -18.61
CA GLY A 250 0.85 -21.26 -19.25
C GLY A 250 1.02 -22.22 -20.43
N ASN A 251 2.27 -22.56 -20.80
CA ASN A 251 2.55 -23.47 -21.91
C ASN A 251 2.04 -24.88 -21.58
N LEU A 252 1.04 -25.33 -22.34
CA LEU A 252 0.38 -26.63 -22.17
C LEU A 252 1.30 -27.81 -22.45
N ASP A 253 2.23 -27.69 -23.38
CA ASP A 253 3.16 -28.76 -23.74
C ASP A 253 4.19 -28.95 -22.63
N CYS A 254 4.71 -27.85 -22.05
CA CYS A 254 5.53 -27.89 -20.84
C CYS A 254 4.80 -28.56 -19.67
N ILE A 255 3.55 -28.16 -19.40
CA ILE A 255 2.73 -28.74 -18.33
C ILE A 255 2.47 -30.23 -18.58
N SER A 256 2.08 -30.59 -19.81
CA SER A 256 1.75 -31.97 -20.18
C SER A 256 2.96 -32.89 -20.10
N LEU A 257 4.13 -32.43 -20.58
CA LEU A 257 5.37 -33.20 -20.55
C LEU A 257 5.85 -33.42 -19.10
N LEU A 258 5.80 -32.39 -18.25
CA LEU A 258 6.12 -32.54 -16.82
C LEU A 258 5.19 -33.53 -16.12
N LEU A 259 3.88 -33.48 -16.39
CA LEU A 259 2.90 -34.42 -15.84
C LEU A 259 3.13 -35.85 -16.34
N GLN A 260 3.44 -36.05 -17.62
CA GLN A 260 3.80 -37.35 -18.20
C GLN A 260 5.06 -37.95 -17.55
N HIS A 261 6.05 -37.11 -17.25
CA HIS A 261 7.27 -37.51 -16.54
C HIS A 261 7.12 -37.58 -15.00
N GLY A 262 5.90 -37.41 -14.47
CA GLY A 262 5.57 -37.67 -13.06
C GLY A 262 5.67 -36.48 -12.11
N ALA A 263 5.74 -35.24 -12.61
CA ALA A 263 5.63 -34.05 -11.78
C ALA A 263 4.25 -34.00 -11.09
N SER A 264 4.22 -33.65 -9.80
CA SER A 264 3.00 -33.70 -9.00
C SER A 264 2.33 -32.31 -8.87
N PRO A 265 1.07 -32.13 -9.32
CA PRO A 265 0.32 -30.87 -9.19
C PRO A 265 -0.15 -30.59 -7.75
N ASN A 266 0.23 -31.44 -6.79
CA ASN A 266 -0.11 -31.35 -5.37
C ASN A 266 1.09 -30.91 -4.50
N VAL A 267 2.26 -30.62 -5.10
CA VAL A 267 3.41 -30.03 -4.41
C VAL A 267 3.17 -28.54 -4.23
N ALA A 268 3.29 -28.06 -2.99
CA ALA A 268 3.12 -26.66 -2.64
C ALA A 268 4.46 -25.97 -2.33
N SER A 269 4.53 -24.67 -2.63
CA SER A 269 5.67 -23.84 -2.26
C SER A 269 5.66 -23.44 -0.78
N LEU A 270 6.71 -22.76 -0.30
CA LEU A 270 6.78 -22.26 1.08
C LEU A 270 5.73 -21.16 1.35
N ALA A 271 5.20 -20.52 0.30
CA ALA A 271 4.04 -19.65 0.37
C ALA A 271 2.70 -20.42 0.38
N TYR A 272 2.73 -21.75 0.48
CA TYR A 272 1.60 -22.68 0.40
C TYR A 272 0.83 -22.65 -0.95
N GLN A 273 1.43 -22.08 -2.00
CA GLN A 273 0.83 -21.99 -3.33
C GLN A 273 1.00 -23.28 -4.12
N LEU A 274 0.10 -23.54 -5.07
CA LEU A 274 0.07 -24.74 -5.93
C LEU A 274 0.07 -24.32 -7.40
N PRO A 275 0.44 -25.19 -8.37
CA PRO A 275 0.34 -24.89 -9.80
C PRO A 275 -1.04 -24.36 -10.23
N ILE A 276 -2.12 -24.93 -9.69
CA ILE A 276 -3.50 -24.45 -9.94
C ILE A 276 -3.74 -23.00 -9.51
N HIS A 277 -3.08 -22.53 -8.44
CA HIS A 277 -3.17 -21.14 -7.97
C HIS A 277 -2.37 -20.20 -8.88
N ARG A 278 -1.21 -20.64 -9.38
CA ARG A 278 -0.38 -19.87 -10.32
C ARG A 278 -1.09 -19.66 -11.65
N ALA A 279 -1.64 -20.74 -12.23
CA ALA A 279 -2.40 -20.69 -13.48
C ALA A 279 -3.67 -19.82 -13.36
N ALA A 280 -4.38 -19.88 -12.23
CA ALA A 280 -5.56 -19.06 -11.98
C ALA A 280 -5.23 -17.56 -11.80
N TYR A 281 -4.07 -17.21 -11.24
CA TYR A 281 -3.63 -15.82 -11.05
C TYR A 281 -3.15 -15.17 -12.36
N GLU A 282 -2.35 -15.90 -13.16
CA GLU A 282 -1.79 -15.41 -14.42
C GLU A 282 -2.78 -15.51 -15.62
N GLY A 283 -4.00 -16.02 -15.40
CA GLY A 283 -5.06 -16.03 -16.41
C GLY A 283 -5.05 -17.20 -17.39
N HIS A 284 -4.22 -18.22 -17.15
CA HIS A 284 -3.99 -19.33 -18.07
C HIS A 284 -5.15 -20.34 -18.08
N TYR A 285 -6.28 -19.97 -18.67
CA TYR A 285 -7.54 -20.74 -18.70
C TYR A 285 -7.33 -22.23 -19.06
N LEU A 286 -6.55 -22.53 -20.10
CA LEU A 286 -6.33 -23.91 -20.54
C LEU A 286 -5.47 -24.71 -19.55
N ALA A 287 -4.45 -24.08 -18.96
CA ALA A 287 -3.65 -24.70 -17.90
C ALA A 287 -4.49 -24.93 -16.63
N LEU A 288 -5.34 -23.97 -16.26
CA LEU A 288 -6.29 -24.11 -15.16
C LEU A 288 -7.26 -25.27 -15.41
N LYS A 289 -7.74 -25.42 -16.65
CA LYS A 289 -8.62 -26.51 -17.09
C LYS A 289 -7.95 -27.89 -17.00
N THR A 290 -6.64 -28.01 -17.23
CA THR A 290 -5.90 -29.25 -16.98
C THR A 290 -5.60 -29.49 -15.49
N PHE A 291 -5.33 -28.43 -14.71
CA PHE A 291 -5.04 -28.56 -13.27
C PHE A 291 -6.26 -28.91 -12.40
N ILE A 292 -7.46 -28.41 -12.71
CA ILE A 292 -8.69 -28.67 -11.93
C ILE A 292 -8.94 -30.17 -11.63
N PRO A 293 -8.93 -31.11 -12.61
CA PRO A 293 -9.20 -32.53 -12.33
C PRO A 293 -8.06 -33.26 -11.59
N ILE A 294 -6.81 -32.80 -11.72
CA ILE A 294 -5.62 -33.50 -11.18
C ILE A 294 -5.14 -32.95 -9.82
N THR A 295 -5.53 -31.73 -9.44
CA THR A 295 -5.21 -31.17 -8.12
C THR A 295 -6.23 -31.62 -7.08
N THR A 296 -5.77 -32.27 -6.02
CA THR A 296 -6.68 -32.84 -5.01
C THR A 296 -7.33 -31.75 -4.15
N LYS A 297 -8.63 -31.92 -3.85
CA LYS A 297 -9.36 -31.10 -2.86
C LYS A 297 -8.74 -31.14 -1.45
N ARG A 298 -7.81 -32.07 -1.18
CA ARG A 298 -6.97 -32.11 0.04
C ARG A 298 -5.80 -31.12 -0.04
N ALA A 299 -5.07 -31.05 -1.16
CA ALA A 299 -3.99 -30.09 -1.34
C ALA A 299 -4.51 -28.64 -1.25
N ILE A 300 -5.63 -28.33 -1.89
CA ILE A 300 -6.29 -27.01 -1.87
C ILE A 300 -6.83 -26.65 -0.47
N ARG A 301 -7.10 -27.64 0.39
CA ARG A 301 -7.45 -27.39 1.80
C ARG A 301 -6.21 -27.13 2.67
N ILE A 302 -5.08 -27.75 2.32
CA ILE A 302 -3.81 -27.60 3.04
C ILE A 302 -3.13 -26.27 2.66
N SER A 303 -3.22 -25.82 1.40
CA SER A 303 -2.76 -24.50 0.97
C SER A 303 -3.36 -23.37 1.81
N GLY A 304 -4.62 -23.53 2.23
CA GLY A 304 -5.34 -22.53 3.02
C GLY A 304 -5.88 -21.37 2.19
N MET A 305 -5.97 -21.57 0.86
CA MET A 305 -6.49 -20.65 -0.13
C MET A 305 -7.12 -21.48 -1.26
N SER A 306 -8.17 -20.95 -1.88
CA SER A 306 -8.85 -21.56 -3.04
C SER A 306 -8.42 -20.86 -4.33
N PRO A 307 -8.33 -21.55 -5.50
CA PRO A 307 -8.05 -20.93 -6.80
C PRO A 307 -8.94 -19.74 -7.16
N VAL A 308 -10.15 -19.66 -6.59
CA VAL A 308 -11.05 -18.50 -6.76
C VAL A 308 -10.43 -17.21 -6.21
N HIS A 309 -9.63 -17.30 -5.15
CA HIS A 309 -8.88 -16.14 -4.65
C HIS A 309 -7.80 -15.70 -5.64
N SER A 310 -7.07 -16.66 -6.23
CA SER A 310 -6.05 -16.38 -7.25
C SER A 310 -6.65 -15.70 -8.47
N ALA A 311 -7.77 -16.20 -8.99
CA ALA A 311 -8.45 -15.60 -10.14
C ALA A 311 -8.99 -14.20 -9.82
N ALA A 312 -9.54 -13.98 -8.62
CA ALA A 312 -10.03 -12.66 -8.21
C ALA A 312 -8.91 -11.65 -7.90
N ASP A 313 -7.75 -12.09 -7.37
CA ASP A 313 -6.58 -11.23 -7.14
C ASP A 313 -5.85 -10.89 -8.46
N GLY A 314 -5.86 -11.81 -9.42
CA GLY A 314 -5.33 -11.59 -10.77
C GLY A 314 -6.26 -10.86 -11.75
N GLY A 315 -7.54 -10.64 -11.41
CA GLY A 315 -8.54 -10.02 -12.31
C GLY A 315 -8.97 -10.92 -13.48
N GLN A 316 -8.94 -12.25 -13.30
CA GLN A 316 -9.00 -13.22 -14.39
C GLN A 316 -10.40 -13.79 -14.62
N ALA A 317 -11.29 -12.97 -15.21
CA ALA A 317 -12.71 -13.28 -15.42
C ALA A 317 -12.98 -14.69 -15.99
N SER A 318 -12.37 -15.09 -17.11
CA SER A 318 -12.61 -16.42 -17.71
C SER A 318 -12.07 -17.59 -16.88
N CYS A 319 -11.02 -17.37 -16.07
CA CYS A 319 -10.54 -18.37 -15.11
C CYS A 319 -11.49 -18.50 -13.91
N LEU A 320 -12.03 -17.37 -13.43
CA LEU A 320 -13.03 -17.30 -12.39
C LEU A 320 -14.34 -17.99 -12.81
N GLU A 321 -14.81 -17.76 -14.04
CA GLU A 321 -15.97 -18.42 -14.65
C GLU A 321 -15.83 -19.96 -14.61
N LEU A 322 -14.71 -20.47 -15.13
CA LEU A 322 -14.40 -21.91 -15.13
C LEU A 322 -14.37 -22.50 -13.71
N LEU A 323 -13.91 -21.75 -12.70
CA LEU A 323 -13.92 -22.21 -11.31
C LEU A 323 -15.33 -22.24 -10.72
N ILE A 324 -16.17 -21.27 -11.05
CA ILE A 324 -17.60 -21.24 -10.66
C ILE A 324 -18.34 -22.42 -11.31
N GLU A 325 -18.19 -22.63 -12.63
CA GLU A 325 -18.76 -23.78 -13.35
C GLU A 325 -18.37 -25.14 -12.74
N LYS A 326 -17.13 -25.26 -12.26
CA LYS A 326 -16.61 -26.50 -11.67
C LYS A 326 -16.85 -26.60 -10.16
N GLY A 327 -17.73 -25.76 -9.62
CA GLY A 327 -18.27 -25.86 -8.27
C GLY A 327 -17.27 -25.49 -7.17
N PHE A 328 -16.37 -24.55 -7.43
CA PHE A 328 -15.54 -23.96 -6.38
C PHE A 328 -16.34 -22.91 -5.59
N ASP A 329 -16.22 -22.93 -4.25
CA ASP A 329 -16.96 -22.04 -3.37
C ASP A 329 -16.43 -20.60 -3.44
N VAL A 330 -17.27 -19.68 -3.94
CA VAL A 330 -16.99 -18.23 -4.02
C VAL A 330 -16.97 -17.52 -2.66
N ASN A 331 -17.54 -18.14 -1.62
CA ASN A 331 -17.48 -17.68 -0.23
C ASN A 331 -16.35 -18.36 0.58
N SER A 332 -15.50 -19.16 -0.08
CA SER A 332 -14.35 -19.77 0.59
C SER A 332 -13.43 -18.69 1.18
N THR A 333 -12.86 -18.95 2.36
CA THR A 333 -12.07 -17.96 3.12
C THR A 333 -10.61 -18.36 3.25
N LEU A 334 -9.71 -17.38 3.19
CA LEU A 334 -8.30 -17.56 3.54
C LEU A 334 -8.13 -18.12 4.95
N ALA A 335 -7.19 -19.05 5.09
CA ALA A 335 -6.71 -19.50 6.39
C ALA A 335 -6.10 -18.32 7.17
N SER A 336 -6.32 -18.30 8.50
CA SER A 336 -5.91 -17.19 9.38
C SER A 336 -4.44 -16.79 9.19
N ARG A 337 -3.53 -17.77 9.16
CA ARG A 337 -2.08 -17.60 8.90
C ARG A 337 -1.69 -16.91 7.58
N ILE A 338 -2.63 -16.78 6.63
CA ILE A 338 -2.45 -16.09 5.34
C ILE A 338 -3.10 -14.71 5.43
N SER A 339 -4.35 -14.65 5.89
CA SER A 339 -5.10 -13.41 6.16
C SER A 339 -4.33 -12.45 7.08
N GLU A 340 -3.65 -12.98 8.11
CA GLU A 340 -2.79 -12.24 9.06
C GLU A 340 -1.56 -11.57 8.44
N ASN A 341 -1.13 -11.96 7.23
CA ASN A 341 -0.04 -11.28 6.53
C ASN A 341 -0.51 -10.02 5.79
N TYR A 342 -1.81 -9.86 5.57
CA TYR A 342 -2.40 -8.66 4.98
C TYR A 342 -2.85 -7.73 6.12
N GLY A 343 -2.40 -6.48 6.09
CA GLY A 343 -2.70 -5.49 7.13
C GLY A 343 -4.18 -5.09 7.27
N ASP A 344 -5.03 -5.54 6.34
CA ASP A 344 -6.48 -5.36 6.35
C ASP A 344 -7.27 -6.61 6.77
N MET A 345 -6.59 -7.73 7.07
CA MET A 345 -7.20 -9.01 7.46
C MET A 345 -8.21 -9.57 6.44
N ARG A 346 -8.01 -9.29 5.13
CA ARG A 346 -8.84 -9.80 4.03
C ARG A 346 -8.95 -11.34 4.02
N LYS A 347 -10.09 -11.86 3.55
CA LYS A 347 -10.43 -13.30 3.58
C LYS A 347 -11.17 -13.84 2.36
N THR A 348 -12.10 -13.12 1.74
CA THR A 348 -12.88 -13.67 0.60
C THR A 348 -12.31 -13.29 -0.76
N PRO A 349 -12.57 -14.07 -1.83
CA PRO A 349 -12.27 -13.67 -3.21
C PRO A 349 -12.91 -12.33 -3.60
N LEU A 350 -14.13 -12.06 -3.12
CA LEU A 350 -14.83 -10.81 -3.42
C LEU A 350 -14.09 -9.58 -2.88
N TYR A 351 -13.48 -9.70 -1.70
CA TYR A 351 -12.62 -8.64 -1.18
C TYR A 351 -11.42 -8.38 -2.11
N PHE A 352 -10.81 -9.40 -2.71
CA PHE A 352 -9.69 -9.20 -3.65
C PHE A 352 -10.14 -8.45 -4.91
N ALA A 353 -11.20 -8.89 -5.58
CA ALA A 353 -11.72 -8.21 -6.78
C ALA A 353 -12.10 -6.73 -6.48
N VAL A 354 -12.80 -6.49 -5.36
CA VAL A 354 -13.18 -5.13 -4.93
C VAL A 354 -11.98 -4.29 -4.50
N SER A 355 -10.98 -4.87 -3.82
CA SER A 355 -9.73 -4.19 -3.43
C SER A 355 -8.86 -3.83 -4.64
N ASN A 356 -9.00 -4.55 -5.75
CA ASN A 356 -8.23 -4.33 -6.98
C ASN A 356 -9.00 -3.44 -7.98
N GLY A 357 -10.27 -3.10 -7.70
CA GLY A 357 -11.11 -2.24 -8.53
C GLY A 357 -11.83 -2.96 -9.67
N ASP A 358 -11.80 -4.30 -9.71
CA ASP A 358 -12.35 -5.09 -10.81
C ASP A 358 -13.87 -5.27 -10.67
N VAL A 359 -14.62 -4.50 -11.44
CA VAL A 359 -16.08 -4.60 -11.55
C VAL A 359 -16.51 -5.97 -12.12
N THR A 360 -15.77 -6.54 -13.07
CA THR A 360 -16.15 -7.77 -13.78
C THR A 360 -16.05 -8.99 -12.88
N CYS A 361 -14.90 -9.26 -12.25
CA CYS A 361 -14.77 -10.36 -11.31
C CYS A 361 -15.66 -10.17 -10.07
N SER A 362 -15.85 -8.92 -9.61
CA SER A 362 -16.79 -8.63 -8.51
C SER A 362 -18.23 -9.01 -8.89
N GLU A 363 -18.68 -8.65 -10.09
CA GLU A 363 -20.04 -8.93 -10.56
C GLU A 363 -20.26 -10.43 -10.76
N MET A 364 -19.28 -11.15 -11.32
CA MET A 364 -19.33 -12.60 -11.50
C MET A 364 -19.38 -13.35 -10.15
N LEU A 365 -18.54 -12.96 -9.19
CA LEU A 365 -18.55 -13.54 -7.84
C LEU A 365 -19.90 -13.32 -7.15
N VAL A 366 -20.44 -12.10 -7.23
CA VAL A 366 -21.69 -11.73 -6.55
C VAL A 366 -22.90 -12.39 -7.21
N ARG A 367 -22.97 -12.48 -8.55
CA ARG A 367 -23.97 -13.30 -9.27
C ARG A 367 -23.90 -14.78 -8.90
N ALA A 368 -22.69 -15.30 -8.63
CA ALA A 368 -22.48 -16.65 -8.10
C ALA A 368 -22.75 -16.80 -6.58
N GLY A 369 -23.27 -15.77 -5.92
CA GLY A 369 -23.68 -15.81 -4.52
C GLY A 369 -22.59 -15.47 -3.50
N ALA A 370 -21.53 -14.76 -3.89
CA ALA A 370 -20.53 -14.22 -2.96
C ALA A 370 -21.13 -13.12 -2.06
N LYS A 371 -20.87 -13.20 -0.75
CA LYS A 371 -21.47 -12.32 0.26
C LYS A 371 -20.54 -11.14 0.60
N PRO A 372 -20.99 -9.88 0.44
CA PRO A 372 -20.15 -8.68 0.59
C PRO A 372 -19.73 -8.37 2.04
N ASP A 373 -20.44 -8.92 3.03
CA ASP A 373 -20.29 -8.61 4.45
C ASP A 373 -19.51 -9.67 5.27
N LEU A 374 -18.81 -10.61 4.62
CA LEU A 374 -18.05 -11.68 5.30
C LEU A 374 -16.68 -11.23 5.84
N ASP A 375 -16.06 -10.21 5.23
CA ASP A 375 -14.72 -9.76 5.60
C ASP A 375 -14.73 -8.82 6.82
N PRO A 376 -13.67 -8.82 7.66
CA PRO A 376 -13.61 -7.97 8.86
C PRO A 376 -13.72 -6.47 8.54
N LEU A 377 -13.16 -6.07 7.40
CA LEU A 377 -13.46 -4.82 6.71
C LEU A 377 -14.36 -5.17 5.53
N ARG A 378 -15.65 -4.81 5.60
CA ARG A 378 -16.64 -5.15 4.56
C ARG A 378 -16.27 -4.59 3.19
N CYS A 379 -16.54 -5.34 2.13
CA CYS A 379 -16.19 -4.96 0.75
C CYS A 379 -16.75 -3.57 0.36
N LEU A 380 -17.97 -3.26 0.81
CA LEU A 380 -18.62 -1.96 0.59
C LEU A 380 -17.80 -0.78 1.16
N LEU A 381 -17.17 -0.93 2.32
CA LEU A 381 -16.34 0.14 2.91
C LEU A 381 -15.06 0.37 2.09
N VAL A 382 -14.52 -0.67 1.46
CA VAL A 382 -13.38 -0.58 0.53
C VAL A 382 -13.78 0.17 -0.74
N ALA A 383 -14.90 -0.22 -1.37
CA ALA A 383 -15.41 0.42 -2.59
C ALA A 383 -15.78 1.90 -2.40
N VAL A 384 -16.45 2.25 -1.29
CA VAL A 384 -16.75 3.65 -0.95
C VAL A 384 -15.46 4.45 -0.71
N ARG A 385 -14.48 3.87 0.00
CA ARG A 385 -13.16 4.50 0.22
C ARG A 385 -12.34 4.67 -1.07
N ALA A 386 -12.55 3.81 -2.06
CA ALA A 386 -11.93 3.91 -3.38
C ALA A 386 -12.61 4.95 -4.30
N GLY A 387 -13.82 5.41 -3.96
CA GLY A 387 -14.60 6.31 -4.81
C GLY A 387 -15.25 5.64 -6.02
N THR A 388 -15.39 4.31 -6.01
CA THR A 388 -15.86 3.53 -7.17
C THR A 388 -17.38 3.34 -7.13
N HIS A 389 -18.15 4.29 -7.67
CA HIS A 389 -19.63 4.27 -7.63
C HIS A 389 -20.24 3.00 -8.25
N GLU A 390 -19.62 2.45 -9.29
CA GLU A 390 -20.07 1.21 -9.94
C GLU A 390 -19.98 -0.01 -9.01
N LEU A 391 -18.83 -0.23 -8.36
CA LEU A 391 -18.67 -1.27 -7.34
C LEU A 391 -19.61 -1.05 -6.15
N VAL A 392 -19.80 0.20 -5.71
CA VAL A 392 -20.71 0.51 -4.60
C VAL A 392 -22.16 0.17 -4.97
N ARG A 393 -22.64 0.59 -6.15
CA ARG A 393 -23.97 0.21 -6.67
C ARG A 393 -24.10 -1.31 -6.81
N LEU A 394 -23.12 -1.98 -7.41
CA LEU A 394 -23.09 -3.43 -7.58
C LEU A 394 -23.24 -4.18 -6.25
N LEU A 395 -22.49 -3.77 -5.22
CA LEU A 395 -22.52 -4.40 -3.89
C LEU A 395 -23.85 -4.13 -3.17
N LEU A 396 -24.40 -2.90 -3.27
CA LEU A 396 -25.68 -2.53 -2.64
C LEU A 396 -26.87 -3.26 -3.28
N ASN A 397 -26.90 -3.36 -4.61
CA ASN A 397 -27.93 -4.09 -5.37
C ASN A 397 -28.00 -5.59 -4.98
N HIS A 398 -26.90 -6.16 -4.48
CA HIS A 398 -26.82 -7.54 -4.01
C HIS A 398 -26.73 -7.64 -2.48
N GLY A 399 -27.25 -6.62 -1.77
CA GLY A 399 -27.57 -6.71 -0.34
C GLY A 399 -26.43 -6.40 0.64
N ALA A 400 -25.34 -5.76 0.22
CA ALA A 400 -24.32 -5.25 1.14
C ALA A 400 -24.92 -4.23 2.13
N ASP A 401 -24.67 -4.39 3.42
CA ASP A 401 -25.23 -3.49 4.44
C ASP A 401 -24.40 -2.18 4.59
N PRO A 402 -24.96 -1.00 4.24
CA PRO A 402 -24.27 0.28 4.38
C PRO A 402 -24.06 0.71 5.84
N ASN A 403 -24.69 0.04 6.79
CA ASN A 403 -24.65 0.38 8.21
C ASN A 403 -23.47 -0.27 8.97
N GLY A 404 -22.45 -0.73 8.24
CA GLY A 404 -21.24 -1.32 8.81
C GLY A 404 -20.44 -0.36 9.69
N ILE A 405 -20.15 -0.78 10.92
CA ILE A 405 -19.29 -0.06 11.88
C ILE A 405 -17.94 -0.79 11.95
N PHE A 406 -16.86 -0.13 11.54
CA PHE A 406 -15.49 -0.64 11.59
C PHE A 406 -14.67 0.09 12.68
N SER A 407 -14.88 -0.33 13.93
CA SER A 407 -14.35 0.34 15.14
C SER A 407 -12.82 0.30 15.31
N VAL A 408 -12.08 -0.35 14.41
CA VAL A 408 -10.61 -0.39 14.41
C VAL A 408 -10.00 0.96 14.02
N VAL A 409 -10.63 1.68 13.09
CA VAL A 409 -10.18 3.01 12.63
C VAL A 409 -10.89 4.12 13.40
N SER A 410 -12.19 3.97 13.64
CA SER A 410 -13.02 4.98 14.28
C SER A 410 -14.23 4.32 14.96
N ASP A 411 -14.23 4.30 16.30
CA ASP A 411 -15.40 3.87 17.07
C ASP A 411 -16.45 5.01 17.09
N THR A 412 -17.32 5.05 16.09
CA THR A 412 -18.38 6.07 15.97
C THR A 412 -19.74 5.60 16.49
N VAL A 413 -20.64 6.55 16.73
CA VAL A 413 -22.07 6.27 16.98
C VAL A 413 -22.82 5.94 15.68
N PHE A 414 -22.43 6.58 14.58
CA PHE A 414 -22.96 6.39 13.23
C PHE A 414 -22.10 5.40 12.40
N PRO A 415 -22.63 4.77 11.34
CA PRO A 415 -21.88 3.83 10.51
C PRO A 415 -20.65 4.43 9.80
N THR A 416 -19.67 3.58 9.48
CA THR A 416 -18.35 4.03 9.00
C THR A 416 -18.38 4.52 7.55
N ALA A 417 -19.30 4.04 6.70
CA ALA A 417 -19.33 4.36 5.27
C ALA A 417 -19.34 5.87 4.97
N LEU A 418 -20.15 6.63 5.72
CA LEU A 418 -20.28 8.08 5.59
C LEU A 418 -18.94 8.82 5.76
N GLN A 419 -18.05 8.31 6.62
CA GLN A 419 -16.75 8.94 6.91
C GLN A 419 -15.85 9.05 5.68
N TYR A 420 -16.05 8.19 4.68
CA TYR A 420 -15.26 8.18 3.45
C TYR A 420 -15.91 9.03 2.32
N CYS A 421 -17.22 9.25 2.33
CA CYS A 421 -17.94 9.96 1.27
C CYS A 421 -18.34 11.41 1.57
N LEU A 422 -17.93 12.01 2.71
CA LEU A 422 -18.30 13.40 3.08
C LEU A 422 -17.97 14.51 2.05
N LYS A 423 -17.14 14.22 1.04
CA LYS A 423 -16.80 15.14 -0.07
C LYS A 423 -17.52 14.82 -1.37
N ASP A 424 -18.22 13.70 -1.44
CA ASP A 424 -18.86 13.16 -2.63
C ASP A 424 -20.35 12.96 -2.33
N GLU A 425 -21.14 13.97 -2.69
CA GLU A 425 -22.59 13.96 -2.48
C GLU A 425 -23.27 12.83 -3.27
N MET A 426 -22.74 12.44 -4.44
CA MET A 426 -23.31 11.35 -5.25
C MET A 426 -23.12 10.01 -4.54
N MET A 427 -21.93 9.73 -4.03
CA MET A 427 -21.65 8.54 -3.22
C MET A 427 -22.46 8.53 -1.90
N MET A 428 -22.62 9.70 -1.28
CA MET A 428 -23.41 9.85 -0.06
C MET A 428 -24.91 9.61 -0.31
N ARG A 429 -25.49 10.21 -1.36
CA ARG A 429 -26.88 9.96 -1.78
C ARG A 429 -27.08 8.50 -2.23
N LEU A 430 -26.12 7.89 -2.92
CA LEU A 430 -26.16 6.46 -3.28
C LEU A 430 -26.28 5.54 -2.05
N LEU A 431 -25.52 5.81 -0.98
CA LEU A 431 -25.61 5.07 0.28
C LEU A 431 -26.94 5.33 1.03
N LEU A 432 -27.44 6.57 1.02
CA LEU A 432 -28.70 6.97 1.66
C LEU A 432 -29.92 6.37 0.95
N ASN A 433 -29.96 6.42 -0.39
CA ASN A 433 -30.97 5.78 -1.23
C ASN A 433 -31.09 4.28 -0.93
N ASN A 434 -29.96 3.61 -0.69
CA ASN A 434 -29.88 2.17 -0.42
C ASN A 434 -29.98 1.78 1.07
N GLY A 435 -30.22 2.72 1.99
CA GLY A 435 -30.58 2.40 3.38
C GLY A 435 -29.52 2.67 4.46
N TYR A 436 -28.61 3.61 4.25
CA TYR A 436 -27.78 4.16 5.32
C TYR A 436 -28.65 4.89 6.38
N GLN A 437 -28.42 4.60 7.67
CA GLN A 437 -29.18 5.15 8.80
C GLN A 437 -28.78 6.60 9.13
N ALA A 438 -29.33 7.56 8.40
CA ALA A 438 -29.10 9.00 8.58
C ALA A 438 -29.42 9.50 10.01
N ASP A 439 -30.44 8.96 10.68
CA ASP A 439 -30.82 9.34 12.06
C ASP A 439 -29.68 9.16 13.07
N SER A 440 -28.79 8.19 12.83
CA SER A 440 -27.62 7.95 13.70
C SER A 440 -26.64 9.12 13.75
N CYS A 441 -26.64 9.98 12.72
CA CYS A 441 -25.84 11.20 12.67
C CYS A 441 -26.39 12.32 13.58
N PHE A 442 -27.66 12.26 13.98
CA PHE A 442 -28.28 13.22 14.89
C PHE A 442 -28.31 12.73 16.35
N GLN A 443 -27.94 11.47 16.61
CA GLN A 443 -27.85 10.92 17.96
C GLN A 443 -26.61 11.44 18.71
N CYS A 444 -26.83 12.25 19.75
CA CYS A 444 -25.77 12.87 20.54
C CYS A 444 -26.10 12.91 22.04
N TYR A 445 -25.05 12.91 22.88
CA TYR A 445 -25.16 12.87 24.35
C TYR A 445 -24.85 14.20 25.05
N HIS A 446 -24.53 15.28 24.32
CA HIS A 446 -24.14 16.55 24.93
C HIS A 446 -25.28 17.25 25.71
N GLU A 447 -26.54 16.91 25.43
CA GLU A 447 -27.72 17.68 25.89
C GLU A 447 -28.82 16.80 26.51
N ASN A 448 -28.48 15.83 27.37
CA ASN A 448 -29.48 15.01 28.06
C ASN A 448 -29.51 15.19 29.59
N PRO A 449 -30.23 16.22 30.11
CA PRO A 449 -30.59 16.31 31.52
C PRO A 449 -31.93 15.62 31.86
N VAL A 450 -32.79 15.34 30.86
CA VAL A 450 -34.22 15.06 31.07
C VAL A 450 -34.73 13.80 30.35
N MET A 451 -34.07 12.67 30.58
CA MET A 451 -34.73 11.35 30.53
C MET A 451 -34.52 10.59 31.85
N ARG A 452 -35.07 11.16 32.92
CA ARG A 452 -34.95 10.63 34.30
C ARG A 452 -36.27 10.23 34.96
N TYR A 453 -37.43 10.69 34.46
CA TYR A 453 -38.73 10.48 35.12
C TYR A 453 -39.94 10.40 34.17
N THR A 454 -40.04 9.31 33.39
CA THR A 454 -41.26 8.66 32.85
C THR A 454 -40.78 7.37 32.17
N TRP A 455 -40.63 6.23 32.86
CA TRP A 455 -41.69 5.25 33.18
C TRP A 455 -42.51 4.82 31.95
N LEU A 456 -42.57 3.54 31.54
CA LEU A 456 -41.88 2.35 32.09
C LEU A 456 -41.95 1.18 31.08
N GLU A 457 -40.82 0.54 30.78
CA GLU A 457 -40.76 -0.93 30.83
C GLU A 457 -39.36 -1.40 31.23
N ALA A 458 -39.29 -2.47 32.05
CA ALA A 458 -38.12 -2.73 32.88
C ALA A 458 -37.73 -4.21 32.94
N HIS A 459 -37.00 -4.67 31.93
CA HIS A 459 -36.13 -5.85 32.05
C HIS A 459 -34.74 -5.58 31.45
N ASN A 460 -33.71 -6.17 32.07
CA ASN A 460 -32.27 -6.04 31.75
C ASN A 460 -31.57 -4.73 32.15
N GLN A 461 -31.96 -4.15 33.29
CA GLN A 461 -31.23 -3.05 33.95
C GLN A 461 -29.95 -3.52 34.70
N THR A 462 -29.22 -4.49 34.12
CA THR A 462 -28.03 -5.14 34.70
C THR A 462 -26.76 -4.97 33.86
N TYR A 463 -26.86 -4.32 32.69
CA TYR A 463 -25.74 -4.14 31.74
C TYR A 463 -25.35 -2.67 31.48
N ARG A 464 -26.08 -1.68 32.02
CA ARG A 464 -25.87 -0.25 31.73
C ARG A 464 -24.78 0.45 32.55
N GLU A 465 -24.21 -0.18 33.57
CA GLU A 465 -23.12 0.42 34.38
C GLU A 465 -21.70 0.05 33.89
N LYS A 466 -21.57 -0.55 32.69
CA LYS A 466 -20.28 -1.07 32.18
C LYS A 466 -19.75 -0.40 30.89
N THR A 467 -20.42 0.62 30.36
CA THR A 467 -20.02 1.30 29.12
C THR A 467 -20.11 2.82 29.22
N LYS A 468 -19.04 3.47 29.69
CA LYS A 468 -18.60 4.73 29.08
C LYS A 468 -17.91 4.37 27.76
N SER A 469 -18.66 4.24 26.68
CA SER A 469 -18.07 4.05 25.35
C SER A 469 -17.44 5.37 24.90
N ASN A 470 -16.15 5.37 24.56
CA ASN A 470 -15.45 6.53 23.99
C ASN A 470 -15.83 6.74 22.50
N LYS A 471 -17.11 6.57 22.17
CA LYS A 471 -17.62 6.67 20.81
C LYS A 471 -17.69 8.11 20.36
N VAL A 472 -17.14 8.40 19.19
CA VAL A 472 -17.18 9.74 18.59
C VAL A 472 -18.58 10.00 18.02
N THR A 473 -19.18 11.11 18.45
CA THR A 473 -20.46 11.59 17.92
C THR A 473 -20.28 12.30 16.58
N PHE A 474 -21.31 12.34 15.73
CA PHE A 474 -21.18 12.94 14.40
C PHE A 474 -20.85 14.45 14.44
N CYS A 475 -21.42 15.20 15.40
CA CYS A 475 -21.09 16.62 15.60
C CYS A 475 -19.64 16.85 16.10
N GLU A 476 -19.00 15.85 16.73
CA GLU A 476 -17.58 15.88 17.06
C GLU A 476 -16.69 15.52 15.88
N PHE A 477 -17.19 14.68 14.97
CA PHE A 477 -16.48 14.28 13.75
C PHE A 477 -16.49 15.38 12.70
N ILE A 478 -17.67 15.90 12.32
CA ILE A 478 -17.79 16.95 11.31
C ILE A 478 -17.26 18.30 11.81
N GLY A 479 -17.27 18.53 13.13
CA GLY A 479 -16.77 19.75 13.78
C GLY A 479 -15.25 19.91 13.85
N VAL A 480 -14.47 18.94 13.34
CA VAL A 480 -13.01 19.08 13.25
C VAL A 480 -12.66 20.17 12.22
N SER A 481 -11.66 21.01 12.50
CA SER A 481 -11.37 22.23 11.74
C SER A 481 -11.14 22.05 10.24
N TRP A 482 -10.59 20.90 9.80
CA TRP A 482 -10.38 20.60 8.38
C TRP A 482 -11.63 19.99 7.69
N MET A 483 -12.71 19.73 8.44
CA MET A 483 -13.96 19.13 7.97
C MET A 483 -15.16 20.08 8.08
N ALA A 484 -15.12 21.04 9.00
CA ALA A 484 -16.25 21.90 9.35
C ALA A 484 -16.87 22.66 8.16
N HIS A 485 -16.07 22.97 7.12
CA HIS A 485 -16.54 23.60 5.87
C HIS A 485 -17.42 22.70 4.98
N LEU A 486 -17.60 21.43 5.35
CA LEU A 486 -18.52 20.50 4.69
C LEU A 486 -19.83 20.34 5.50
N ALA A 487 -19.89 20.87 6.72
CA ALA A 487 -20.96 20.56 7.67
C ALA A 487 -22.35 21.00 7.16
N GLY A 488 -22.44 22.13 6.47
CA GLY A 488 -23.68 22.66 5.91
C GLY A 488 -24.28 21.69 4.88
N ARG A 489 -23.66 21.55 3.70
CA ARG A 489 -24.10 20.61 2.66
C ARG A 489 -24.33 19.19 3.16
N VAL A 490 -23.43 18.65 4.01
CA VAL A 490 -23.60 17.29 4.54
C VAL A 490 -24.85 17.18 5.42
N VAL A 491 -25.11 18.13 6.32
CA VAL A 491 -26.33 18.09 7.15
C VAL A 491 -27.57 18.37 6.30
N GLN A 492 -27.51 19.29 5.34
CA GLN A 492 -28.59 19.55 4.37
C GLN A 492 -28.97 18.27 3.61
N THR A 493 -28.01 17.55 3.03
CA THR A 493 -28.27 16.26 2.36
C THR A 493 -28.80 15.19 3.32
N LEU A 494 -28.32 15.13 4.58
CA LEU A 494 -28.84 14.17 5.56
C LEU A 494 -30.31 14.46 5.94
N LEU A 495 -30.75 15.72 5.90
CA LEU A 495 -32.14 16.12 6.16
C LEU A 495 -33.13 15.68 5.06
N ASP A 496 -32.67 15.28 3.88
CA ASP A 496 -33.49 14.67 2.81
C ASP A 496 -33.95 13.23 3.15
N TYR A 497 -33.35 12.60 4.18
CA TYR A 497 -33.56 11.17 4.51
C TYR A 497 -34.03 10.91 5.96
N VAL A 498 -34.21 11.95 6.77
CA VAL A 498 -34.74 11.86 8.15
C VAL A 498 -36.07 12.60 8.28
N ASN A 499 -36.84 12.30 9.33
CA ASN A 499 -37.98 13.13 9.72
C ASN A 499 -37.49 14.35 10.54
N HIS A 500 -38.35 14.99 11.33
CA HIS A 500 -37.93 16.04 12.27
C HIS A 500 -36.87 15.51 13.27
N VAL A 501 -35.69 16.15 13.29
CA VAL A 501 -34.54 15.76 14.13
C VAL A 501 -34.05 16.94 14.98
N HIS A 502 -33.52 16.64 16.16
CA HIS A 502 -32.94 17.65 17.05
C HIS A 502 -31.43 17.82 16.79
N ILE A 503 -31.02 19.05 16.47
CA ILE A 503 -29.62 19.44 16.35
C ILE A 503 -29.13 19.98 17.70
N CYS A 504 -28.08 19.39 18.25
CA CYS A 504 -27.50 19.85 19.52
C CYS A 504 -26.68 21.14 19.36
N SER A 505 -26.57 21.96 20.41
CA SER A 505 -25.86 23.26 20.38
C SER A 505 -24.46 23.19 19.78
N LYS A 506 -23.70 22.12 20.06
CA LYS A 506 -22.35 21.91 19.51
C LYS A 506 -22.35 21.81 17.98
N MET A 507 -23.37 21.18 17.40
CA MET A 507 -23.58 21.11 15.96
C MET A 507 -24.12 22.44 15.41
N GLN A 508 -25.10 23.05 16.10
CA GLN A 508 -25.66 24.35 15.74
C GLN A 508 -24.55 25.42 15.59
N CYS A 509 -23.63 25.55 16.56
CA CYS A 509 -22.54 26.52 16.49
C CYS A 509 -21.47 26.26 15.40
N ILE A 510 -21.52 25.10 14.73
CA ILE A 510 -20.75 24.80 13.51
C ILE A 510 -21.57 25.21 12.28
N LEU A 511 -22.85 24.86 12.25
CA LEU A 511 -23.78 25.14 11.15
C LEU A 511 -24.09 26.64 10.99
N GLU A 512 -24.21 27.39 12.08
CA GLU A 512 -24.35 28.87 12.13
C GLU A 512 -23.23 29.66 11.40
N ARG A 513 -22.21 28.97 10.90
CA ARG A 513 -21.05 29.53 10.19
C ARG A 513 -20.96 29.09 8.72
N GLN A 514 -21.93 28.32 8.23
CA GLN A 514 -21.98 27.81 6.86
C GLN A 514 -22.99 28.61 6.03
N GLU A 515 -22.87 28.56 4.71
CA GLU A 515 -23.73 29.31 3.79
C GLU A 515 -25.15 28.74 3.76
N GLU A 516 -25.28 27.42 3.97
CA GLU A 516 -26.55 26.66 3.95
C GLU A 516 -27.36 26.77 5.25
N TRP A 517 -26.92 27.59 6.22
CA TRP A 517 -27.61 27.73 7.51
C TRP A 517 -29.06 28.23 7.45
N PRO A 518 -29.45 29.17 6.57
CA PRO A 518 -30.84 29.61 6.46
C PRO A 518 -31.77 28.45 6.08
N ASP A 519 -31.42 27.71 5.01
CA ASP A 519 -32.18 26.57 4.51
C ASP A 519 -32.33 25.48 5.59
N ILE A 520 -31.23 25.17 6.29
CA ILE A 520 -31.22 24.22 7.41
C ILE A 520 -32.11 24.71 8.55
N CYS A 521 -32.07 26.01 8.89
CA CYS A 521 -32.95 26.61 9.89
C CYS A 521 -34.43 26.43 9.54
N ASP A 522 -34.80 26.70 8.29
CA ASP A 522 -36.20 26.68 7.87
C ASP A 522 -36.72 25.25 7.68
N ILE A 523 -35.86 24.29 7.30
CA ILE A 523 -36.17 22.84 7.35
C ILE A 523 -36.42 22.35 8.78
N LEU A 524 -35.72 22.89 9.78
CA LEU A 524 -35.84 22.46 11.19
C LEU A 524 -36.98 23.15 11.94
N ARG A 525 -37.34 24.38 11.56
CA ARG A 525 -38.42 25.15 12.20
C ARG A 525 -39.81 24.74 11.72
N ASN A 526 -39.93 24.34 10.46
CA ASN A 526 -41.21 23.97 9.85
C ASN A 526 -41.43 22.44 9.93
N PRO A 527 -42.68 21.97 9.99
CA PRO A 527 -42.97 20.55 9.78
C PRO A 527 -42.60 20.13 8.36
N ARG A 528 -41.99 18.95 8.19
CA ARG A 528 -41.72 18.38 6.84
C ARG A 528 -43.04 18.12 6.12
N SER A 529 -43.06 18.29 4.80
CA SER A 529 -44.27 18.08 3.97
C SER A 529 -44.82 16.65 4.09
N LEU A 530 -46.13 16.49 3.88
CA LEU A 530 -46.80 15.18 3.93
C LEU A 530 -46.16 14.19 2.94
N LYS A 531 -45.87 14.67 1.72
CA LYS A 531 -45.08 14.00 0.68
C LYS A 531 -43.77 13.40 1.20
N HIS A 532 -42.98 14.16 1.97
CA HIS A 532 -41.72 13.68 2.58
C HIS A 532 -41.97 12.63 3.67
N GLN A 533 -42.94 12.88 4.57
CA GLN A 533 -43.26 11.94 5.66
C GLN A 533 -43.78 10.60 5.12
N ALA A 534 -44.67 10.62 4.14
CA ALA A 534 -45.20 9.43 3.46
C ALA A 534 -44.07 8.60 2.80
N ARG A 535 -43.13 9.25 2.10
CA ARG A 535 -41.96 8.56 1.51
C ARG A 535 -41.17 7.76 2.54
N LEU A 536 -40.89 8.35 3.71
CA LEU A 536 -40.14 7.69 4.78
C LEU A 536 -40.93 6.53 5.42
N LEU A 537 -42.23 6.71 5.66
CA LEU A 537 -43.10 5.67 6.21
C LEU A 537 -43.24 4.47 5.25
N ILE A 538 -43.55 4.72 3.97
CA ILE A 538 -43.69 3.65 2.97
C ILE A 538 -42.36 2.88 2.81
N ARG A 539 -41.22 3.59 2.77
CA ARG A 539 -39.89 2.94 2.71
C ARG A 539 -39.58 2.10 3.95
N ARG A 540 -40.05 2.50 5.14
CA ARG A 540 -39.92 1.74 6.39
C ARG A 540 -40.78 0.46 6.38
N HIS A 541 -41.99 0.50 5.81
CA HIS A 541 -42.90 -0.66 5.75
C HIS A 541 -42.54 -1.68 4.67
N ILE A 542 -42.17 -1.25 3.46
CA ILE A 542 -41.72 -2.17 2.39
C ILE A 542 -40.38 -2.84 2.77
N THR A 543 -39.58 -2.16 3.58
CA THR A 543 -38.19 -2.47 3.95
C THR A 543 -37.19 -2.30 2.80
N LEU A 544 -36.05 -1.70 3.13
CA LEU A 544 -34.99 -1.35 2.19
C LEU A 544 -34.43 -2.55 1.43
N ARG A 545 -34.43 -3.75 2.02
CA ARG A 545 -34.00 -4.98 1.34
C ARG A 545 -34.90 -5.39 0.17
N ARG A 546 -36.20 -5.07 0.23
CA ARG A 546 -37.13 -5.30 -0.89
C ARG A 546 -37.11 -4.16 -1.89
N LEU A 547 -36.85 -2.92 -1.45
CA LEU A 547 -36.70 -1.77 -2.35
C LEU A 547 -35.42 -1.85 -3.20
N ASN A 548 -34.33 -2.38 -2.65
CA ASN A 548 -33.07 -2.57 -3.38
C ASN A 548 -33.06 -3.86 -4.23
N ASP A 549 -34.08 -4.72 -4.10
CA ASP A 549 -34.24 -5.96 -4.87
C ASP A 549 -34.88 -5.63 -6.24
N PRO A 550 -34.16 -5.81 -7.36
CA PRO A 550 -34.67 -5.48 -8.69
C PRO A 550 -35.76 -6.44 -9.17
N GLU A 551 -35.78 -7.71 -8.73
CA GLU A 551 -36.84 -8.65 -9.09
C GLU A 551 -38.14 -8.26 -8.39
N PHE A 552 -38.08 -7.96 -7.08
CA PHE A 552 -39.22 -7.43 -6.33
C PHE A 552 -39.73 -6.11 -6.93
N MET A 553 -38.85 -5.12 -7.15
CA MET A 553 -39.28 -3.82 -7.68
C MET A 553 -39.74 -3.88 -9.15
N SER A 554 -39.36 -4.91 -9.93
CA SER A 554 -39.95 -5.16 -11.24
C SER A 554 -41.37 -5.73 -11.14
N THR A 555 -41.59 -6.70 -10.25
CA THR A 555 -42.85 -7.49 -10.14
C THR A 555 -43.97 -6.80 -9.37
N VAL A 556 -43.66 -5.89 -8.44
CA VAL A 556 -44.68 -5.14 -7.67
C VAL A 556 -45.48 -4.19 -8.59
N PRO A 557 -46.83 -4.15 -8.49
CA PRO A 557 -47.71 -3.42 -9.42
C PRO A 557 -47.76 -1.90 -9.25
N PHE A 558 -46.80 -1.27 -8.56
CA PHE A 558 -46.81 0.19 -8.36
C PHE A 558 -46.58 0.98 -9.67
N PRO A 559 -47.23 2.15 -9.84
CA PRO A 559 -46.95 3.07 -10.95
C PRO A 559 -45.46 3.46 -11.03
N PRO A 560 -44.87 3.65 -12.23
CA PRO A 560 -43.46 4.03 -12.38
C PRO A 560 -43.08 5.31 -11.62
N ALA A 561 -43.99 6.29 -11.55
CA ALA A 561 -43.79 7.51 -10.75
C ALA A 561 -43.61 7.20 -9.26
N LEU A 562 -44.45 6.33 -8.68
CA LEU A 562 -44.34 5.91 -7.29
C LEU A 562 -43.07 5.08 -7.04
N LYS A 563 -42.68 4.20 -7.97
CA LYS A 563 -41.40 3.47 -7.90
C LYS A 563 -40.21 4.44 -7.88
N ASN A 564 -40.18 5.42 -8.78
CA ASN A 564 -39.11 6.42 -8.86
C ASN A 564 -39.04 7.30 -7.59
N PHE A 565 -40.20 7.71 -7.08
CA PHE A 565 -40.36 8.47 -5.84
C PHE A 565 -39.87 7.70 -4.61
N LEU A 566 -40.20 6.42 -4.49
CA LEU A 566 -39.75 5.56 -3.37
C LEU A 566 -38.27 5.18 -3.46
N LEU A 567 -37.70 5.16 -4.66
CA LEU A 567 -36.27 4.92 -4.90
C LEU A 567 -35.41 6.19 -4.83
N TYR A 568 -35.99 7.37 -4.57
CA TYR A 568 -35.30 8.67 -4.61
C TYR A 568 -34.56 8.91 -5.95
N LYS A 569 -35.17 8.54 -7.10
CA LYS A 569 -34.53 8.72 -8.42
C LYS A 569 -34.28 10.18 -8.80
N GLU A 570 -35.07 11.10 -8.27
CA GLU A 570 -34.82 12.55 -8.31
C GLU A 570 -33.46 12.98 -7.73
N TYR A 571 -32.84 12.12 -6.90
CA TYR A 571 -31.53 12.30 -6.29
C TYR A 571 -30.45 11.35 -6.86
N ASP A 572 -30.78 10.44 -7.80
CA ASP A 572 -29.77 9.64 -8.52
C ASP A 572 -29.22 10.43 -9.73
N ILE A 573 -28.33 11.36 -9.42
CA ILE A 573 -27.62 12.20 -10.40
C ILE A 573 -26.80 11.33 -11.38
N TYR A 574 -26.45 10.10 -11.01
CA TYR A 574 -25.65 9.20 -11.86
C TYR A 574 -26.49 8.55 -12.96
N GLU A 575 -27.72 8.11 -12.68
CA GLU A 575 -28.65 7.68 -13.74
C GLU A 575 -28.97 8.83 -14.70
N ALA A 576 -29.14 10.05 -14.17
CA ALA A 576 -29.32 11.24 -15.00
C ALA A 576 -28.11 11.49 -15.91
N MET A 577 -26.88 11.48 -15.39
CA MET A 577 -25.68 11.68 -16.21
C MET A 577 -25.40 10.53 -17.18
N SER A 578 -25.66 9.27 -16.80
CA SER A 578 -25.43 8.10 -17.65
C SER A 578 -26.45 7.94 -18.79
N SER A 579 -27.64 8.54 -18.67
CA SER A 579 -28.67 8.54 -19.72
C SER A 579 -28.60 9.75 -20.66
N PHE A 580 -27.75 10.74 -20.38
CA PHE A 580 -27.74 12.05 -21.04
C PHE A 580 -27.09 12.11 -22.44
N GLY A 581 -27.29 11.06 -23.24
CA GLY A 581 -27.16 11.11 -24.69
C GLY A 581 -28.29 11.94 -25.33
N TYR A 582 -28.15 13.28 -25.30
CA TYR A 582 -29.06 14.27 -25.90
C TYR A 582 -30.50 14.39 -25.31
N ARG A 583 -30.65 15.12 -24.20
CA ARG A 583 -31.57 16.29 -24.15
C ARG A 583 -31.24 17.25 -23.02
N ARG A 584 -31.19 18.56 -23.30
CA ARG A 584 -31.23 19.59 -22.24
C ARG A 584 -32.70 19.89 -21.91
N GLU A 585 -33.15 19.57 -20.71
CA GLU A 585 -34.36 20.14 -20.09
C GLU A 585 -34.37 19.78 -18.60
N LEU A 586 -33.72 20.63 -17.77
CA LEU A 586 -33.65 20.47 -16.30
C LEU A 586 -34.58 21.45 -15.55
N SER A 587 -35.40 22.22 -16.27
CA SER A 587 -36.33 23.23 -15.75
C SER A 587 -37.79 22.78 -15.91
N LYS A 588 -38.09 21.54 -15.52
CA LYS A 588 -39.39 20.86 -15.72
C LYS A 588 -39.80 19.89 -14.61
N TYR A 589 -39.09 19.91 -13.48
CA TYR A 589 -39.39 19.10 -12.29
C TYR A 589 -39.44 19.92 -10.99
N GLU A 590 -39.37 21.24 -11.12
CA GLU A 590 -40.02 22.16 -10.17
C GLU A 590 -41.51 22.15 -10.55
N ASP A 591 -42.39 22.18 -9.54
CA ASP A 591 -43.85 22.06 -9.62
C ASP A 591 -44.40 20.72 -10.20
N LEU A 592 -44.50 19.72 -9.31
CA LEU A 592 -45.42 18.57 -9.44
C LEU A 592 -46.48 18.67 -8.33
N ASP A 593 -47.66 19.18 -8.70
CA ASP A 593 -48.81 19.42 -7.82
C ASP A 593 -49.32 18.16 -7.14
N GLU A 594 -49.80 18.31 -5.91
CA GLU A 594 -50.37 17.20 -5.12
C GLU A 594 -51.73 16.74 -5.70
N ASP A 595 -52.52 17.68 -6.24
CA ASP A 595 -53.80 17.39 -6.92
C ASP A 595 -53.61 16.59 -8.21
N ASP A 596 -52.57 16.86 -9.01
CA ASP A 596 -52.31 16.18 -10.28
C ASP A 596 -51.88 14.72 -10.06
N LEU A 597 -51.14 14.47 -8.97
CA LEU A 597 -50.72 13.12 -8.58
C LEU A 597 -51.89 12.31 -8.00
N LEU A 598 -52.81 12.95 -7.26
CA LEU A 598 -54.06 12.34 -6.81
C LEU A 598 -55.04 12.08 -7.97
N ALA A 599 -55.13 13.00 -8.94
CA ALA A 599 -55.95 12.84 -10.15
C ALA A 599 -55.44 11.74 -11.10
N SER A 600 -54.19 11.29 -10.92
CA SER A 600 -53.60 10.16 -11.66
C SER A 600 -53.99 8.78 -11.11
N LEU A 601 -54.57 8.70 -9.91
CA LEU A 601 -55.04 7.46 -9.29
C LEU A 601 -56.48 7.14 -9.72
N THR A 602 -56.78 5.86 -9.92
CA THR A 602 -58.16 5.42 -10.15
C THR A 602 -58.96 5.40 -8.83
N ALA A 603 -60.29 5.47 -8.94
CA ALA A 603 -61.18 5.46 -7.77
C ALA A 603 -61.09 4.18 -6.93
N GLU A 604 -60.63 3.07 -7.52
CA GLU A 604 -60.42 1.79 -6.82
C GLU A 604 -59.11 1.83 -6.00
N GLU A 605 -58.02 2.33 -6.59
CA GLU A 605 -56.73 2.53 -5.90
C GLU A 605 -56.82 3.53 -4.74
N LEU A 606 -57.59 4.62 -4.93
CA LEU A 606 -57.76 5.65 -3.91
C LEU A 606 -58.58 5.12 -2.71
N GLN A 607 -59.59 4.27 -2.97
CA GLN A 607 -60.38 3.62 -1.93
C GLN A 607 -59.62 2.50 -1.19
N GLU A 608 -58.68 1.82 -1.85
CA GLU A 608 -57.78 0.88 -1.16
C GLU A 608 -56.72 1.61 -0.32
N LEU A 609 -56.26 2.79 -0.77
CA LEU A 609 -55.36 3.67 0.00
C LEU A 609 -56.04 4.24 1.25
N GLU A 610 -57.27 4.74 1.16
CA GLU A 610 -58.06 5.18 2.34
C GLU A 610 -58.23 4.04 3.36
N LYS A 611 -58.53 2.83 2.88
CA LYS A 611 -58.73 1.64 3.72
C LYS A 611 -57.46 1.19 4.45
N GLU A 612 -56.28 1.27 3.83
CA GLU A 612 -55.00 0.98 4.51
C GLU A 612 -54.56 2.13 5.45
N LEU A 613 -55.10 3.34 5.29
CA LEU A 613 -54.85 4.48 6.19
C LEU A 613 -55.74 4.45 7.45
N ASP A 614 -56.98 3.98 7.34
CA ASP A 614 -57.93 3.84 8.48
C ASP A 614 -57.47 2.82 9.55
N ASP A 615 -56.66 1.83 9.18
CA ASP A 615 -56.09 0.82 10.10
C ASP A 615 -54.81 1.32 10.85
N ILE A 616 -54.41 2.60 10.71
CA ILE A 616 -53.19 3.16 11.32
C ILE A 616 -53.47 3.84 12.68
N ASP A 617 -53.07 3.16 13.77
CA ASP A 617 -53.06 3.75 15.12
C ASP A 617 -52.11 4.97 15.22
N PRO A 618 -52.52 6.12 15.79
CA PRO A 618 -51.79 7.38 15.70
C PRO A 618 -50.60 7.49 16.68
N ASP A 619 -49.40 7.72 16.14
CA ASP A 619 -48.11 7.76 16.86
C ASP A 619 -48.14 8.59 18.16
N ASP A 620 -47.92 7.90 19.29
CA ASP A 620 -47.88 8.48 20.64
C ASP A 620 -46.69 9.43 20.88
N ASN A 621 -45.71 9.48 19.99
CA ASN A 621 -44.59 10.43 20.09
C ASN A 621 -44.97 11.88 19.71
N LEU A 622 -46.15 12.11 19.12
CA LEU A 622 -46.63 13.46 18.77
C LEU A 622 -47.25 14.20 19.97
N PRO A 623 -46.70 15.36 20.40
CA PRO A 623 -47.25 16.15 21.49
C PRO A 623 -48.71 16.55 21.27
N ILE A 624 -49.54 16.41 22.31
CA ILE A 624 -51.01 16.58 22.26
C ILE A 624 -51.46 17.94 21.66
N GLY A 625 -50.64 18.99 21.78
CA GLY A 625 -50.91 20.31 21.21
C GLY A 625 -50.75 20.44 19.68
N LEU A 626 -50.19 19.43 19.00
CA LEU A 626 -49.94 19.43 17.55
C LEU A 626 -50.80 18.43 16.77
N ARG A 627 -51.69 17.67 17.44
CA ARG A 627 -52.68 16.83 16.76
C ARG A 627 -53.80 17.72 16.18
N GLN A 628 -53.68 18.05 14.89
CA GLN A 628 -54.61 18.90 14.14
C GLN A 628 -56.01 18.24 14.09
N ARG A 629 -57.04 18.94 14.59
CA ARG A 629 -58.43 18.48 14.55
C ARG A 629 -59.15 18.95 13.28
N ASP A 630 -60.10 18.14 12.83
CA ASP A 630 -60.87 18.35 11.61
C ASP A 630 -61.56 19.72 11.55
N GLN A 631 -61.33 20.44 10.45
CA GLN A 631 -61.97 21.74 10.20
C GLN A 631 -63.19 21.66 9.26
N THR A 632 -63.52 20.46 8.78
CA THR A 632 -64.66 20.18 7.88
C THR A 632 -66.03 20.31 8.56
N ALA A 633 -66.08 20.36 9.89
CA ALA A 633 -67.32 20.45 10.67
C ALA A 633 -67.88 21.89 10.80
N LYS A 634 -68.22 22.55 9.69
CA LYS A 634 -68.99 23.82 9.69
C LYS A 634 -70.12 23.80 8.65
N THR A 635 -71.36 24.01 9.12
CA THR A 635 -72.57 24.06 8.29
C THR A 635 -72.64 25.31 7.40
N PRO A 636 -73.16 25.23 6.17
CA PRO A 636 -73.13 26.32 5.22
C PRO A 636 -74.15 27.44 5.53
N THR A 637 -73.73 28.69 5.35
CA THR A 637 -74.61 29.88 5.37
C THR A 637 -74.30 30.82 4.20
N GLY A 638 -75.30 31.06 3.35
CA GLY A 638 -75.24 32.06 2.27
C GLY A 638 -75.07 31.47 0.87
N THR A 639 -75.99 31.81 -0.03
CA THR A 639 -75.95 31.41 -1.44
C THR A 639 -75.00 32.30 -2.24
N PHE A 640 -73.88 31.73 -2.70
CA PHE A 640 -72.92 32.41 -3.56
C PHE A 640 -73.44 32.49 -5.01
N SER A 641 -73.48 33.68 -5.60
CA SER A 641 -73.92 33.88 -6.98
C SER A 641 -72.74 33.75 -7.96
N ARG A 642 -72.78 32.73 -8.82
CA ARG A 642 -71.77 32.50 -9.87
C ARG A 642 -71.66 33.67 -10.84
N GLU A 643 -72.77 34.34 -11.14
CA GLU A 643 -72.82 35.51 -12.04
C GLU A 643 -72.07 36.72 -11.44
N ALA A 644 -72.12 36.90 -10.12
CA ALA A 644 -71.36 37.97 -9.46
C ALA A 644 -69.85 37.75 -9.55
N LEU A 645 -69.38 36.50 -9.42
CA LEU A 645 -67.95 36.16 -9.56
C LEU A 645 -67.47 36.30 -11.01
N MET A 646 -68.23 35.79 -11.98
CA MET A 646 -67.89 35.96 -13.41
C MET A 646 -67.81 37.44 -13.79
N LYS A 647 -68.79 38.24 -13.36
CA LYS A 647 -68.82 39.69 -13.63
C LYS A 647 -67.73 40.47 -12.89
N TYR A 648 -67.22 39.95 -11.77
CA TYR A 648 -66.04 40.48 -11.12
C TYR A 648 -64.77 40.19 -11.95
N TRP A 649 -64.57 38.94 -12.37
CA TRP A 649 -63.43 38.56 -13.22
C TRP A 649 -63.43 39.28 -14.57
N GLU A 650 -64.57 39.41 -15.25
CA GLU A 650 -64.71 40.18 -16.50
C GLU A 650 -64.38 41.67 -16.34
N ASN A 651 -64.53 42.22 -15.13
CA ASN A 651 -64.15 43.61 -14.84
C ASN A 651 -62.65 43.72 -14.54
N GLU A 652 -62.09 42.83 -13.73
CA GLU A 652 -60.68 42.88 -13.36
C GLU A 652 -59.77 42.55 -14.57
N THR A 653 -60.13 41.61 -15.45
CA THR A 653 -59.39 41.37 -16.70
C THR A 653 -59.47 42.55 -17.68
N ARG A 654 -60.62 43.24 -17.75
CA ARG A 654 -60.76 44.44 -18.60
C ARG A 654 -59.89 45.59 -18.07
N LYS A 655 -59.83 45.74 -16.76
CA LYS A 655 -59.03 46.74 -16.05
C LYS A 655 -57.52 46.53 -16.27
N LEU A 656 -57.04 45.29 -16.16
CA LEU A 656 -55.66 44.92 -16.51
C LEU A 656 -55.30 45.26 -17.98
N LEU A 657 -56.22 45.00 -18.92
CA LEU A 657 -56.06 45.33 -20.34
C LEU A 657 -56.15 46.84 -20.65
N GLU A 658 -56.71 47.65 -19.76
CA GLU A 658 -56.70 49.11 -19.83
C GLU A 658 -55.44 49.69 -19.16
N GLU A 659 -54.93 49.07 -18.09
CA GLU A 659 -53.67 49.41 -17.42
C GLU A 659 -52.45 49.13 -18.32
N GLU A 660 -52.40 48.01 -19.06
CA GLU A 660 -51.35 47.75 -20.08
C GLU A 660 -51.35 48.77 -21.24
N ARG A 661 -52.46 49.48 -21.47
CA ARG A 661 -52.60 50.45 -22.57
C ARG A 661 -52.19 51.87 -22.20
N ILE A 662 -51.96 52.18 -20.92
CA ILE A 662 -51.66 53.53 -20.42
C ILE A 662 -50.42 53.49 -19.51
N GLY A 663 -49.27 53.13 -20.11
CA GLY A 663 -48.02 52.81 -19.40
C GLY A 663 -46.78 53.64 -19.77
N SER A 664 -46.93 54.90 -20.21
CA SER A 664 -45.77 55.74 -20.56
C SER A 664 -45.88 57.20 -20.10
N THR A 665 -44.79 57.70 -19.50
CA THR A 665 -44.53 59.08 -19.03
C THR A 665 -45.18 59.53 -17.71
N SER A 666 -44.33 60.04 -16.81
CA SER A 666 -44.65 60.93 -15.69
C SER A 666 -43.46 61.92 -15.50
N PRO A 667 -43.70 63.18 -15.09
CA PRO A 667 -42.66 64.24 -15.10
C PRO A 667 -41.83 64.35 -13.79
N VAL A 668 -41.09 65.46 -13.65
CA VAL A 668 -39.87 65.63 -12.82
C VAL A 668 -40.05 66.66 -11.67
N GLU A 669 -39.05 66.78 -10.79
CA GLU A 669 -38.82 67.79 -9.72
C GLU A 669 -39.60 67.55 -8.39
N GLU A 670 -39.16 67.95 -7.19
CA GLU A 670 -38.12 68.92 -6.76
C GLU A 670 -37.19 68.39 -5.59
N ASP A 671 -36.10 69.13 -5.33
CA ASP A 671 -35.32 69.30 -4.07
C ASP A 671 -34.46 68.17 -3.39
N LYS A 672 -33.16 68.17 -3.72
CA LYS A 672 -32.00 68.80 -2.99
C LYS A 672 -32.08 69.02 -1.44
N ASP A 673 -30.97 69.20 -0.69
CA ASP A 673 -29.56 69.47 -1.04
C ASP A 673 -28.54 68.96 0.01
N THR A 674 -27.25 69.01 -0.38
CA THR A 674 -25.97 69.09 0.41
C THR A 674 -24.99 67.90 0.39
N ARG A 675 -23.65 68.08 0.32
CA ARG A 675 -22.66 69.12 -0.11
C ARG A 675 -21.26 68.44 -0.05
N GLU A 676 -20.12 68.82 -0.65
CA GLU A 676 -19.58 69.67 -1.75
C GLU A 676 -18.03 69.41 -1.74
N VAL A 677 -17.12 69.68 -2.70
CA VAL A 677 -17.06 70.22 -4.09
C VAL A 677 -15.61 70.03 -4.64
N LYS A 678 -15.34 70.30 -5.94
CA LYS A 678 -14.03 70.50 -6.66
C LYS A 678 -13.28 69.25 -7.18
N GLU A 679 -12.64 69.22 -8.37
CA GLU A 679 -12.60 70.05 -9.63
C GLU A 679 -11.73 69.26 -10.67
N GLU A 680 -11.78 69.35 -12.01
CA GLU A 680 -12.64 70.05 -13.00
C GLU A 680 -13.48 69.01 -13.81
N GLY A 681 -13.56 68.80 -15.15
CA GLY A 681 -13.07 69.45 -16.40
C GLY A 681 -12.57 68.43 -17.48
N CYS A 682 -12.69 68.60 -18.81
CA CYS A 682 -13.53 69.48 -19.67
C CYS A 682 -13.52 69.01 -21.17
N ILE A 683 -14.46 69.47 -22.02
CA ILE A 683 -14.53 69.40 -23.53
C ILE A 683 -14.84 67.98 -24.11
N THR A 684 -15.89 67.60 -24.90
CA THR A 684 -16.66 68.11 -26.10
C THR A 684 -15.92 67.90 -27.46
N GLU A 685 -16.45 67.69 -28.68
CA GLU A 685 -17.70 67.82 -29.50
C GLU A 685 -17.83 66.59 -30.49
N SER A 686 -18.80 66.34 -31.40
CA SER A 686 -20.25 66.66 -31.61
C SER A 686 -20.88 65.75 -32.74
N GLU A 687 -22.21 65.81 -32.91
CA GLU A 687 -23.04 65.77 -34.17
C GLU A 687 -23.02 64.62 -35.23
N THR A 688 -24.13 63.84 -35.24
CA THR A 688 -25.12 63.54 -36.33
C THR A 688 -24.76 63.28 -37.81
N GLU A 689 -25.34 62.23 -38.43
CA GLU A 689 -26.47 62.32 -39.43
C GLU A 689 -27.07 60.94 -39.87
N GLU A 690 -27.90 60.92 -40.93
CA GLU A 690 -29.06 60.02 -41.20
C GLU A 690 -28.84 58.66 -41.92
N SER A 691 -29.91 57.84 -41.92
CA SER A 691 -30.26 56.77 -42.91
C SER A 691 -29.41 55.48 -42.95
N GLY A 692 -29.87 54.35 -43.50
CA GLY A 692 -31.22 53.98 -43.99
C GLY A 692 -31.23 52.63 -44.76
N ASP A 693 -32.24 51.81 -44.49
CA ASP A 693 -32.80 50.68 -45.27
C ASP A 693 -31.95 49.60 -45.99
N GLU A 694 -32.32 48.34 -45.68
CA GLU A 694 -32.55 47.19 -46.58
C GLU A 694 -31.43 46.46 -47.38
N LYS A 695 -31.51 45.11 -47.28
CA LYS A 695 -31.29 44.08 -48.34
C LYS A 695 -29.85 43.77 -48.81
N ASP A 696 -29.52 42.56 -49.27
CA ASP A 696 -30.21 41.26 -49.31
C ASP A 696 -29.16 40.13 -49.04
N GLU A 697 -29.28 38.82 -49.30
CA GLU A 697 -30.14 37.98 -50.16
C GLU A 697 -30.13 36.51 -49.63
N VAL A 698 -31.15 35.68 -49.91
CA VAL A 698 -31.13 34.21 -49.74
C VAL A 698 -31.90 33.54 -50.88
N GLU A 699 -31.27 32.64 -51.65
CA GLU A 699 -31.89 31.67 -52.57
C GLU A 699 -30.78 30.74 -53.18
N GLU A 700 -31.00 29.55 -53.77
CA GLU A 700 -32.17 28.65 -53.81
C GLU A 700 -31.72 27.15 -53.92
N SER A 701 -32.26 26.34 -54.85
CA SER A 701 -32.22 24.86 -54.84
C SER A 701 -32.35 24.24 -56.26
N GLU A 702 -32.66 22.96 -56.56
CA GLU A 702 -33.11 21.78 -55.79
C GLU A 702 -32.77 20.42 -56.51
N LYS A 703 -33.32 19.31 -55.99
CA LYS A 703 -33.63 17.98 -56.61
C LYS A 703 -32.97 17.57 -57.95
N SER A 704 -32.45 16.33 -57.98
CA SER A 704 -32.77 15.34 -59.05
C SER A 704 -32.36 13.90 -58.66
N ILE A 705 -32.78 12.92 -59.47
CA ILE A 705 -32.70 11.45 -59.21
C ILE A 705 -32.09 10.76 -60.45
N GLN A 706 -31.34 9.64 -60.30
CA GLN A 706 -31.46 8.36 -61.08
C GLN A 706 -30.15 7.53 -61.26
N LYS A 707 -30.00 6.48 -60.41
CA LYS A 707 -29.75 5.04 -60.71
C LYS A 707 -28.57 4.52 -61.60
N CYS A 708 -28.00 3.37 -61.15
CA CYS A 708 -27.12 2.39 -61.87
C CYS A 708 -25.66 2.84 -62.16
N LYS A 709 -24.61 2.00 -62.17
CA LYS A 709 -24.37 0.53 -61.96
C LYS A 709 -22.82 0.33 -61.72
N ASP A 710 -22.18 -0.83 -61.45
CA ASP A 710 -22.56 -2.25 -61.44
C ASP A 710 -21.63 -3.18 -60.59
N VAL A 711 -22.06 -4.44 -60.39
CA VAL A 711 -21.35 -5.75 -60.19
C VAL A 711 -20.07 -5.89 -59.32
N GLY A 712 -20.08 -6.93 -58.47
CA GLY A 712 -18.91 -7.51 -57.79
C GLY A 712 -19.28 -8.54 -56.71
N ASP A 713 -19.71 -9.75 -57.12
CA ASP A 713 -19.85 -10.95 -56.26
C ASP A 713 -18.43 -11.47 -55.84
N ASP A 714 -18.22 -12.36 -54.85
CA ASP A 714 -18.79 -13.71 -54.71
C ASP A 714 -19.24 -14.11 -53.30
N GLN A 715 -20.13 -15.09 -53.25
CA GLN A 715 -20.47 -15.90 -52.08
C GLN A 715 -19.74 -17.24 -52.18
N GLU A 716 -19.43 -17.88 -51.04
CA GLU A 716 -19.56 -19.33 -50.95
C GLU A 716 -20.43 -19.70 -49.75
N LYS A 717 -21.38 -20.59 -50.00
CA LYS A 717 -22.20 -21.32 -49.04
C LYS A 717 -22.22 -22.78 -49.49
N GLU A 718 -21.93 -23.70 -48.59
CA GLU A 718 -22.40 -25.09 -48.61
C GLU A 718 -22.54 -25.57 -47.15
N GLU A 719 -23.33 -26.59 -46.82
CA GLU A 719 -24.78 -26.70 -47.06
C GLU A 719 -25.37 -27.59 -45.93
N GLU A 720 -26.62 -28.06 -46.04
CA GLU A 720 -27.29 -28.92 -45.04
C GLU A 720 -27.04 -30.44 -45.29
N SER A 721 -27.71 -31.28 -44.47
CA SER A 721 -27.79 -32.75 -44.48
C SER A 721 -26.65 -33.52 -43.77
N ASP A 722 -26.88 -34.68 -43.15
CA ASP A 722 -28.08 -35.53 -43.14
C ASP A 722 -28.38 -36.15 -41.75
N ALA A 723 -29.50 -36.87 -41.61
CA ALA A 723 -29.93 -37.59 -40.39
C ALA A 723 -29.73 -39.13 -40.49
N VAL A 724 -30.35 -39.91 -39.57
CA VAL A 724 -30.51 -41.41 -39.57
C VAL A 724 -29.26 -42.21 -39.12
N THR A 725 -29.30 -43.26 -38.28
CA THR A 725 -30.23 -43.83 -37.25
C THR A 725 -29.43 -44.80 -36.32
N GLU A 726 -30.03 -45.26 -35.21
CA GLU A 726 -29.80 -46.59 -34.54
C GLU A 726 -28.40 -46.85 -33.91
N ASP A 727 -28.19 -47.67 -32.86
CA ASP A 727 -29.07 -48.33 -31.86
C ASP A 727 -28.24 -48.77 -30.61
N ASP A 728 -28.88 -49.46 -29.65
CA ASP A 728 -28.35 -50.17 -28.45
C ASP A 728 -27.79 -49.25 -27.31
N GLU A 729 -28.30 -49.28 -26.06
CA GLU A 729 -28.32 -50.35 -25.03
C GLU A 729 -26.90 -50.68 -24.49
N GLU A 730 -26.63 -50.84 -23.19
CA GLU A 730 -27.40 -51.52 -22.12
C GLU A 730 -27.65 -50.67 -20.84
N GLU A 731 -28.59 -51.13 -20.00
CA GLU A 731 -28.91 -50.62 -18.65
C GLU A 731 -28.15 -51.40 -17.54
N GLU A 732 -27.92 -50.78 -16.38
CA GLU A 732 -28.10 -51.47 -15.08
C GLU A 732 -28.73 -50.49 -14.06
N GLU A 733 -29.98 -50.73 -13.68
CA GLU A 733 -30.57 -50.17 -12.45
C GLU A 733 -30.28 -51.07 -11.24
N GLU A 734 -30.05 -50.47 -10.07
CA GLU A 734 -30.66 -50.98 -8.84
C GLU A 734 -31.42 -49.84 -8.14
N ASN A 735 -32.74 -49.83 -8.38
CA ASN A 735 -33.70 -49.05 -7.60
C ASN A 735 -33.95 -49.73 -6.24
N ASP A 736 -34.09 -48.95 -5.16
CA ASP A 736 -35.11 -49.27 -4.16
C ASP A 736 -35.60 -47.99 -3.44
N THR A 737 -36.91 -47.90 -3.19
CA THR A 737 -37.55 -46.64 -2.76
C THR A 737 -38.57 -46.78 -1.65
N SER A 738 -38.45 -45.89 -0.66
CA SER A 738 -39.49 -45.45 0.28
C SER A 738 -40.07 -46.47 1.28
N ASN A 739 -40.08 -46.10 2.56
CA ASN A 739 -41.37 -45.86 3.22
C ASN A 739 -41.29 -45.00 4.49
N THR A 740 -42.46 -44.70 5.05
CA THR A 740 -42.70 -43.56 5.96
C THR A 740 -43.05 -43.95 7.40
N MET A 741 -42.68 -43.09 8.35
CA MET A 741 -43.29 -42.91 9.69
C MET A 741 -43.12 -43.98 10.80
N ALA A 742 -43.46 -43.53 12.02
CA ALA A 742 -43.97 -44.30 13.17
C ALA A 742 -43.03 -44.83 14.28
N ASN A 743 -42.41 -43.88 15.02
CA ASN A 743 -42.75 -43.58 16.44
C ASN A 743 -42.31 -44.53 17.61
N SER A 744 -41.89 -43.89 18.71
CA SER A 744 -41.84 -44.35 20.13
C SER A 744 -40.72 -45.33 20.53
N LYS A 745 -39.76 -44.91 21.39
CA LYS A 745 -39.79 -44.79 22.89
C LYS A 745 -39.30 -46.08 23.58
N ASP A 746 -38.66 -46.07 24.75
CA ASP A 746 -38.43 -45.04 25.78
C ASP A 746 -36.89 -44.98 26.12
N ASN A 747 -36.20 -43.88 26.51
CA ASN A 747 -36.45 -42.71 27.41
C ASN A 747 -35.77 -42.87 28.79
N ILE A 748 -35.72 -41.77 29.57
CA ILE A 748 -35.40 -41.64 31.01
C ILE A 748 -33.89 -41.49 31.36
N GLN A 749 -33.40 -40.47 32.09
CA GLN A 749 -34.01 -39.30 32.77
C GLN A 749 -33.02 -38.08 32.70
N GLN A 750 -33.41 -36.89 32.21
CA GLN A 750 -33.83 -35.63 32.93
C GLN A 750 -32.74 -34.90 33.79
N SER A 751 -32.86 -33.60 34.15
CA SER A 751 -33.94 -32.60 33.96
C SER A 751 -33.41 -31.19 33.62
N TRP A 752 -34.33 -30.29 33.23
CA TRP A 752 -34.12 -28.84 33.03
C TRP A 752 -34.67 -28.01 34.23
N GLU A 753 -34.77 -26.68 34.00
CA GLU A 753 -35.65 -25.69 34.67
C GLU A 753 -35.22 -25.08 36.03
N SER A 754 -35.56 -23.83 36.40
CA SER A 754 -35.71 -22.56 35.63
C SER A 754 -36.04 -21.38 36.58
N ILE A 755 -35.26 -20.27 36.55
CA ILE A 755 -35.67 -18.89 36.98
C ILE A 755 -35.97 -18.76 38.52
N PRO A 756 -36.15 -17.58 39.20
CA PRO A 756 -35.94 -16.14 38.89
C PRO A 756 -34.91 -15.40 39.80
N LEU A 757 -34.81 -14.07 39.64
CA LEU A 757 -34.14 -13.11 40.54
C LEU A 757 -35.17 -12.23 41.29
N GLN A 758 -34.92 -11.88 42.58
CA GLN A 758 -35.65 -10.81 43.30
C GLN A 758 -34.79 -9.97 44.28
N SER A 759 -34.40 -8.79 43.81
CA SER A 759 -34.51 -7.44 44.43
C SER A 759 -34.23 -7.12 45.93
N LYS A 760 -33.50 -5.99 46.11
CA LYS A 760 -33.64 -4.90 47.13
C LYS A 760 -33.13 -5.16 48.58
N PRO A 761 -32.83 -4.09 49.36
CA PRO A 761 -32.35 -2.73 49.00
C PRO A 761 -31.15 -2.24 49.86
N VAL A 762 -30.63 -1.04 49.56
CA VAL A 762 -29.71 -0.26 50.43
C VAL A 762 -30.29 1.13 50.67
N GLN A 763 -30.15 1.69 51.88
CA GLN A 763 -30.70 3.00 52.23
C GLN A 763 -29.72 3.84 53.07
N ARG A 764 -29.27 4.96 52.48
CA ARG A 764 -28.70 6.22 53.04
C ARG A 764 -27.93 6.16 54.38
N CYS A 765 -26.72 6.74 54.39
CA CYS A 765 -26.54 8.17 54.74
C CYS A 765 -25.11 8.69 54.52
N SER A 766 -24.99 9.98 54.20
CA SER A 766 -23.80 10.84 54.43
C SER A 766 -24.15 11.77 55.62
N PRO A 767 -23.19 12.34 56.39
CA PRO A 767 -22.36 13.44 55.86
C PRO A 767 -20.95 13.68 56.48
N LEU A 768 -20.11 14.37 55.71
CA LEU A 768 -19.19 15.49 56.07
C LEU A 768 -18.16 15.42 57.24
N ILE A 769 -16.91 15.78 56.87
CA ILE A 769 -15.88 16.56 57.61
C ILE A 769 -15.14 15.88 58.79
N ALA A 770 -13.84 15.60 58.59
CA ALA A 770 -12.71 16.16 59.37
C ALA A 770 -11.33 15.64 58.88
N GLU A 771 -10.32 16.52 58.82
CA GLU A 771 -8.89 16.18 58.94
C GLU A 771 -8.52 16.17 60.45
N PRO A 772 -7.56 15.36 60.96
CA PRO A 772 -6.12 15.46 60.62
C PRO A 772 -5.34 14.11 60.56
N LYS A 773 -4.00 14.19 60.57
CA LYS A 773 -3.04 13.14 60.16
C LYS A 773 -2.56 12.19 61.27
N ALA A 774 -2.36 10.92 60.88
CA ALA A 774 -1.30 9.98 61.30
C ALA A 774 -1.28 9.48 62.78
N PRO A 775 -0.51 8.42 63.14
CA PRO A 775 0.39 7.59 62.30
C PRO A 775 0.17 6.05 62.35
N GLY A 776 0.69 5.37 61.32
CA GLY A 776 1.44 4.10 61.44
C GLY A 776 0.73 2.80 61.85
N GLN A 777 0.54 1.89 60.89
CA GLN A 777 1.13 0.55 60.97
C GLN A 777 1.28 -0.09 59.58
N GLU A 778 2.28 -0.95 59.42
CA GLU A 778 2.69 -1.53 58.14
C GLU A 778 1.83 -2.75 57.76
N SER A 779 1.74 -3.03 56.45
CA SER A 779 1.39 -4.37 55.97
C SER A 779 2.23 -4.70 54.73
N SER A 780 2.75 -5.92 54.68
CA SER A 780 3.79 -6.35 53.73
C SER A 780 3.29 -6.43 52.28
N PRO A 781 4.00 -5.88 51.28
CA PRO A 781 3.64 -6.05 49.87
C PRO A 781 3.76 -7.51 49.41
N MET A 782 2.74 -8.00 48.69
CA MET A 782 2.90 -9.16 47.82
C MET A 782 3.55 -8.73 46.50
N SER A 783 4.87 -8.52 46.50
CA SER A 783 5.67 -8.33 45.27
C SER A 783 6.63 -9.50 45.09
N GLY A 784 6.86 -9.90 43.84
CA GLY A 784 7.81 -10.95 43.48
C GLY A 784 9.29 -10.51 43.49
N ASN A 785 9.59 -9.27 43.89
CA ASN A 785 10.94 -8.72 43.95
C ASN A 785 11.41 -8.60 45.43
N PRO A 786 12.54 -9.22 45.84
CA PRO A 786 13.03 -9.16 47.21
C PRO A 786 13.78 -7.86 47.57
N THR A 787 13.94 -6.90 46.64
CA THR A 787 14.64 -5.63 46.89
C THR A 787 13.95 -4.77 47.95
N VAL A 788 14.62 -4.52 49.08
CA VAL A 788 14.21 -3.54 50.09
C VAL A 788 14.49 -2.13 49.56
N VAL A 789 13.43 -1.37 49.27
CA VAL A 789 13.53 -0.09 48.54
C VAL A 789 14.37 0.95 49.29
N ASP A 790 14.13 1.13 50.59
CA ASP A 790 14.80 2.18 51.36
C ASP A 790 16.29 1.88 51.60
N GLU A 791 16.67 0.62 51.81
CA GLU A 791 18.08 0.19 51.95
C GLU A 791 18.90 0.48 50.68
N VAL A 792 18.29 0.32 49.49
CA VAL A 792 18.95 0.68 48.23
C VAL A 792 19.01 2.21 48.06
N LEU A 793 17.98 2.95 48.48
CA LEU A 793 17.99 4.41 48.39
C LEU A 793 19.06 5.04 49.30
N GLU A 794 19.26 4.52 50.51
CA GLU A 794 20.34 4.97 51.42
C GLU A 794 21.73 4.75 50.80
N LYS A 795 22.02 3.55 50.28
CA LYS A 795 23.31 3.24 49.62
C LYS A 795 23.58 4.11 48.39
N LEU A 796 22.54 4.54 47.67
CA LEU A 796 22.68 5.45 46.53
C LEU A 796 22.98 6.89 46.94
N LEU A 797 22.46 7.34 48.09
CA LEU A 797 22.76 8.65 48.68
C LEU A 797 24.18 8.68 49.27
N ASP A 798 24.61 7.59 49.90
CA ASP A 798 25.99 7.39 50.38
C ASP A 798 26.99 7.09 49.24
N ASN A 799 26.51 6.90 48.00
CA ASN A 799 27.29 6.61 46.80
C ASN A 799 28.18 5.34 46.94
N ASP A 800 27.59 4.27 47.49
CA ASP A 800 28.24 2.99 47.78
C ASP A 800 28.91 2.38 46.54
N PRO A 801 30.25 2.15 46.54
CA PRO A 801 30.99 1.65 45.39
C PRO A 801 30.60 0.22 44.96
N ASP A 802 29.98 -0.58 45.83
CA ASP A 802 29.51 -1.92 45.47
C ASP A 802 28.14 -1.87 44.74
N THR A 803 27.40 -0.76 44.80
CA THR A 803 26.10 -0.59 44.12
C THR A 803 26.23 -0.23 42.64
N THR A 804 26.45 -1.25 41.80
CA THR A 804 26.57 -1.08 40.33
C THR A 804 25.25 -1.30 39.57
N GLU A 805 24.27 -1.99 40.15
CA GLU A 805 22.93 -2.25 39.59
C GLU A 805 21.82 -1.77 40.54
N VAL A 806 20.84 -1.04 40.02
CA VAL A 806 19.62 -0.62 40.74
C VAL A 806 18.40 -1.22 40.05
N ASN A 807 17.71 -2.15 40.73
CA ASN A 807 16.68 -3.00 40.14
C ASN A 807 15.37 -2.98 40.95
N LEU A 808 14.44 -2.11 40.52
CA LEU A 808 13.15 -1.84 41.15
C LEU A 808 11.98 -2.55 40.42
N ASN A 809 12.27 -3.57 39.60
CA ASN A 809 11.27 -4.16 38.70
C ASN A 809 10.11 -4.84 39.45
N ASN A 810 8.87 -4.69 38.98
CA ASN A 810 7.64 -5.29 39.54
C ASN A 810 7.33 -4.93 41.00
N ILE A 811 7.78 -3.75 41.46
CA ILE A 811 7.42 -3.23 42.79
C ILE A 811 6.14 -2.40 42.67
N GLU A 812 4.99 -3.05 42.84
CA GLU A 812 3.66 -2.45 42.61
C GLU A 812 3.31 -1.30 43.57
N ASN A 813 3.90 -1.29 44.77
CA ASN A 813 3.60 -0.33 45.85
C ASN A 813 4.59 0.85 45.96
N ILE A 814 5.47 1.08 44.97
CA ILE A 814 6.43 2.20 45.04
C ILE A 814 5.78 3.54 44.70
N SER A 815 6.04 4.58 45.50
CA SER A 815 5.47 5.91 45.25
C SER A 815 6.25 6.67 44.17
N LYS A 816 5.57 7.56 43.43
CA LYS A 816 6.20 8.44 42.43
C LYS A 816 7.23 9.39 43.07
N GLU A 817 6.96 9.87 44.28
CA GLU A 817 7.90 10.69 45.05
C GLU A 817 9.16 9.89 45.41
N THR A 818 9.01 8.62 45.78
CA THR A 818 10.13 7.70 46.01
C THR A 818 10.96 7.52 44.73
N LEU A 819 10.32 7.23 43.60
CA LEU A 819 11.00 7.12 42.29
C LEU A 819 11.73 8.41 41.89
N ILE A 820 11.16 9.59 42.19
CA ILE A 820 11.83 10.88 41.94
C ILE A 820 13.07 11.01 42.84
N ARG A 821 13.00 10.66 44.13
CA ARG A 821 14.19 10.64 45.02
C ARG A 821 15.29 9.71 44.53
N PHE A 822 14.94 8.54 43.96
CA PHE A 822 15.92 7.69 43.27
C PHE A 822 16.62 8.43 42.12
N THR A 823 15.88 9.18 41.29
CA THR A 823 16.52 9.98 40.23
C THR A 823 17.42 11.07 40.79
N GLU A 824 17.02 11.76 41.86
CA GLU A 824 17.81 12.82 42.48
C GLU A 824 19.09 12.30 43.14
N ALA A 825 19.05 11.14 43.80
CA ALA A 825 20.24 10.46 44.33
C ALA A 825 21.21 10.05 43.18
N LEU A 826 20.66 9.60 42.05
CA LEU A 826 21.43 9.20 40.88
C LEU A 826 22.03 10.37 40.08
N ASN A 827 21.59 11.62 40.27
CA ASN A 827 22.17 12.80 39.60
C ASN A 827 23.69 12.91 39.84
N SER A 828 24.15 12.64 41.07
CA SER A 828 25.55 12.74 41.49
C SER A 828 26.27 11.41 41.67
N ASN A 829 25.59 10.27 41.50
CA ASN A 829 26.14 8.94 41.78
C ASN A 829 27.21 8.53 40.74
N SER A 830 28.35 8.03 41.22
CA SER A 830 29.52 7.67 40.39
C SER A 830 29.71 6.17 40.12
N HIS A 831 28.82 5.30 40.61
CA HIS A 831 29.02 3.84 40.62
C HIS A 831 27.94 3.03 39.89
N VAL A 832 26.69 3.52 39.85
CA VAL A 832 25.59 2.83 39.16
C VAL A 832 25.78 2.86 37.64
N LEU A 833 25.79 1.68 37.03
CA LEU A 833 25.89 1.48 35.58
C LEU A 833 24.56 1.08 34.93
N PHE A 834 23.63 0.50 35.71
CA PHE A 834 22.34 -0.03 35.27
C PHE A 834 21.23 0.42 36.21
N PHE A 835 20.18 1.05 35.67
CA PHE A 835 19.00 1.49 36.42
C PHE A 835 17.72 0.97 35.76
N SER A 836 16.91 0.23 36.51
CA SER A 836 15.72 -0.46 36.00
C SER A 836 14.53 -0.32 36.94
N LEU A 837 13.39 0.12 36.39
CA LEU A 837 12.12 0.32 37.09
C LEU A 837 10.93 -0.18 36.25
N ALA A 838 11.10 -1.34 35.59
CA ALA A 838 10.07 -1.91 34.75
C ALA A 838 8.86 -2.37 35.57
N ASN A 839 7.64 -2.06 35.10
CA ASN A 839 6.38 -2.35 35.80
C ASN A 839 6.33 -1.78 37.24
N THR A 840 6.45 -0.46 37.36
CA THR A 840 6.44 0.28 38.65
C THR A 840 5.43 1.44 38.69
N HIS A 841 4.49 1.47 37.74
CA HIS A 841 3.51 2.56 37.58
C HIS A 841 4.13 3.96 37.37
N ALA A 842 5.39 4.02 36.90
CA ALA A 842 6.07 5.27 36.58
C ALA A 842 5.37 6.03 35.43
N ASP A 843 5.37 7.36 35.49
CA ASP A 843 4.67 8.25 34.55
C ASP A 843 5.57 9.38 34.02
N ASP A 844 4.98 10.34 33.31
CA ASP A 844 5.71 11.49 32.75
C ASP A 844 6.47 12.31 33.82
N GLN A 845 5.99 12.40 35.07
CA GLN A 845 6.71 13.15 36.13
C GLN A 845 8.01 12.44 36.52
N VAL A 846 7.95 11.11 36.69
CA VAL A 846 9.14 10.28 36.92
C VAL A 846 10.08 10.37 35.70
N ALA A 847 9.52 10.32 34.48
CA ALA A 847 10.32 10.47 33.25
C ALA A 847 11.02 11.83 33.14
N PHE A 848 10.41 12.93 33.60
CA PHE A 848 11.09 14.24 33.68
C PHE A 848 12.21 14.26 34.72
N GLY A 849 12.07 13.55 35.85
CA GLY A 849 13.13 13.33 36.83
C GLY A 849 14.32 12.58 36.23
N ILE A 850 14.06 11.43 35.60
CA ILE A 850 15.08 10.65 34.87
C ILE A 850 15.72 11.49 33.75
N ALA A 851 14.94 12.31 33.03
CA ALA A 851 15.46 13.20 31.98
C ALA A 851 16.34 14.34 32.53
N LYS A 852 16.15 14.76 33.78
CA LYS A 852 17.08 15.65 34.49
C LYS A 852 18.36 14.89 34.86
N MET A 853 18.22 13.75 35.51
CA MET A 853 19.32 12.85 35.89
C MET A 853 20.24 12.54 34.70
N LEU A 854 19.70 12.16 33.54
CA LEU A 854 20.48 11.86 32.32
C LEU A 854 21.29 13.06 31.76
N ARG A 855 21.02 14.30 32.16
CA ARG A 855 21.82 15.48 31.78
C ARG A 855 22.99 15.75 32.72
N GLU A 856 22.94 15.22 33.94
CA GLU A 856 23.89 15.49 35.02
C GLU A 856 24.78 14.26 35.27
N ASN A 857 24.17 13.07 35.36
CA ASN A 857 24.84 11.78 35.50
C ASN A 857 25.64 11.39 34.23
N GLN A 858 26.83 10.83 34.44
CA GLN A 858 27.76 10.39 33.38
C GLN A 858 28.26 8.95 33.58
N THR A 859 27.50 8.11 34.29
CA THR A 859 27.91 6.76 34.72
C THR A 859 26.92 5.69 34.31
N ILE A 860 25.61 6.00 34.30
CA ILE A 860 24.57 5.07 33.85
C ILE A 860 24.75 4.79 32.35
N THR A 861 24.86 3.49 32.03
CA THR A 861 25.07 2.96 30.67
C THR A 861 23.84 2.25 30.11
N ASN A 862 22.92 1.81 30.99
CA ASN A 862 21.69 1.10 30.65
C ASN A 862 20.52 1.61 31.51
N LEU A 863 19.41 1.97 30.86
CA LEU A 863 18.18 2.46 31.48
C LEU A 863 16.99 1.62 31.02
N ASN A 864 16.25 1.02 31.95
CA ASN A 864 15.07 0.23 31.65
C ASN A 864 13.81 0.78 32.35
N ILE A 865 12.83 1.19 31.55
CA ILE A 865 11.54 1.76 31.97
C ILE A 865 10.35 1.05 31.30
N GLU A 866 10.53 -0.21 30.88
CA GLU A 866 9.51 -1.05 30.24
C GLU A 866 8.22 -1.23 31.08
N SER A 867 7.08 -1.44 30.42
CA SER A 867 5.78 -1.73 31.07
C SER A 867 5.30 -0.65 32.06
N ASN A 868 5.43 0.63 31.72
CA ASN A 868 5.03 1.76 32.56
C ASN A 868 3.94 2.63 31.89
N PHE A 869 3.64 3.80 32.47
CA PHE A 869 2.56 4.70 32.08
C PHE A 869 3.09 6.00 31.45
N ILE A 870 4.32 5.96 30.93
CA ILE A 870 5.02 7.12 30.37
C ILE A 870 4.45 7.40 28.98
N THR A 871 4.08 8.65 28.70
CA THR A 871 3.53 9.06 27.42
C THR A 871 4.64 9.51 26.47
N GLY A 872 4.29 9.79 25.21
CA GLY A 872 5.22 10.42 24.27
C GLY A 872 5.87 11.72 24.79
N LYS A 873 5.26 12.44 25.75
CA LYS A 873 5.87 13.62 26.38
C LYS A 873 7.05 13.26 27.28
N GLY A 874 6.90 12.27 28.17
CA GLY A 874 7.98 11.77 29.00
C GLY A 874 9.10 11.11 28.17
N ILE A 875 8.73 10.30 27.16
CA ILE A 875 9.70 9.68 26.24
C ILE A 875 10.49 10.73 25.45
N LEU A 876 9.85 11.79 24.94
CA LEU A 876 10.57 12.86 24.24
C LEU A 876 11.49 13.65 25.18
N ALA A 877 11.12 13.90 26.44
CA ALA A 877 12.02 14.57 27.39
C ALA A 877 13.27 13.72 27.71
N LEU A 878 13.11 12.40 27.85
CA LEU A 878 14.22 11.45 27.99
C LEU A 878 15.13 11.50 26.76
N VAL A 879 14.55 11.40 25.56
CA VAL A 879 15.30 11.41 24.30
C VAL A 879 15.98 12.77 24.04
N GLN A 880 15.37 13.88 24.44
CA GLN A 880 16.01 15.20 24.42
C GLN A 880 17.23 15.27 25.34
N ALA A 881 17.22 14.62 26.52
CA ALA A 881 18.41 14.51 27.36
C ALA A 881 19.55 13.72 26.67
N LEU A 882 19.20 12.67 25.90
CA LEU A 882 20.16 11.88 25.12
C LEU A 882 20.81 12.64 23.94
N SER A 883 20.33 13.84 23.58
CA SER A 883 21.07 14.71 22.65
C SER A 883 22.38 15.25 23.24
N ARG A 884 22.50 15.29 24.58
CA ARG A 884 23.68 15.79 25.31
C ARG A 884 24.39 14.72 26.13
N ASN A 885 23.67 13.72 26.64
CA ASN A 885 24.28 12.56 27.29
C ASN A 885 25.18 11.78 26.31
N ARG A 886 26.33 11.28 26.79
CA ARG A 886 27.32 10.54 25.99
C ARG A 886 27.70 9.18 26.61
N THR A 887 26.92 8.70 27.58
CA THR A 887 27.29 7.57 28.45
C THR A 887 26.25 6.46 28.39
N LEU A 888 24.97 6.79 28.17
CA LEU A 888 23.93 5.81 27.94
C LEU A 888 24.14 5.10 26.59
N THR A 889 24.10 3.77 26.65
CA THR A 889 24.33 2.85 25.51
C THR A 889 23.10 2.00 25.19
N GLU A 890 22.23 1.75 26.17
CA GLU A 890 20.98 1.00 26.04
C GLU A 890 19.87 1.73 26.79
N MET A 891 18.74 1.98 26.12
CA MET A 891 17.52 2.50 26.75
C MET A 891 16.33 1.68 26.30
N ARG A 892 15.48 1.21 27.22
CA ARG A 892 14.30 0.40 26.91
C ARG A 892 13.03 0.97 27.50
N PHE A 893 11.96 1.03 26.68
CA PHE A 893 10.65 1.53 27.07
C PHE A 893 9.49 0.80 26.37
N HIS A 894 9.67 -0.46 25.96
CA HIS A 894 8.57 -1.30 25.45
C HIS A 894 7.33 -1.31 26.37
N ASN A 895 6.16 -1.63 25.80
CA ASN A 895 4.92 -1.89 26.54
C ASN A 895 4.43 -0.71 27.41
N GLN A 896 4.65 0.55 27.00
CA GLN A 896 3.99 1.67 27.68
C GLN A 896 2.47 1.59 27.50
N ARG A 897 1.71 1.95 28.54
CA ARG A 897 0.24 1.95 28.52
C ARG A 897 -0.38 3.02 27.61
N HIS A 898 0.45 3.91 27.06
CA HIS A 898 0.08 4.88 26.03
C HIS A 898 0.99 4.72 24.81
N ILE A 899 0.39 4.58 23.62
CA ILE A 899 1.11 4.50 22.35
C ILE A 899 1.88 5.80 22.07
N CYS A 900 3.13 5.68 21.63
CA CYS A 900 3.91 6.82 21.15
C CYS A 900 3.56 7.10 19.68
N GLY A 901 2.38 7.68 19.44
CA GLY A 901 1.85 7.90 18.09
C GLY A 901 2.81 8.60 17.13
N GLY A 902 2.72 8.30 15.83
CA GLY A 902 3.77 8.47 14.82
C GLY A 902 4.55 9.80 14.74
N GLN A 903 3.96 10.94 15.14
CA GLN A 903 4.69 12.21 15.25
C GLN A 903 5.78 12.16 16.33
N VAL A 904 5.51 11.47 17.44
CA VAL A 904 6.47 11.20 18.52
C VAL A 904 7.60 10.30 18.00
N GLU A 905 7.29 9.26 17.22
CA GLU A 905 8.30 8.38 16.63
C GLU A 905 9.28 9.11 15.71
N MET A 906 8.75 9.99 14.84
CA MET A 906 9.55 10.84 13.96
C MET A 906 10.46 11.79 14.75
N GLU A 907 9.94 12.43 15.80
CA GLU A 907 10.71 13.37 16.62
C GLU A 907 11.77 12.64 17.47
N ILE A 908 11.50 11.42 17.97
CA ILE A 908 12.50 10.54 18.62
C ILE A 908 13.69 10.31 17.68
N VAL A 909 13.43 9.93 16.43
CA VAL A 909 14.48 9.66 15.43
C VAL A 909 15.26 10.92 15.08
N LYS A 910 14.58 12.04 14.88
CA LYS A 910 15.18 13.36 14.59
C LYS A 910 16.12 13.81 15.73
N LEU A 911 15.72 13.62 16.98
CA LEU A 911 16.54 13.94 18.17
C LEU A 911 17.74 12.99 18.35
N LEU A 912 17.57 11.70 18.08
CA LEU A 912 18.65 10.70 18.20
C LEU A 912 19.60 10.67 16.99
N LYS A 913 19.26 11.36 15.89
CA LYS A 913 20.08 11.47 14.66
C LYS A 913 21.54 11.88 14.94
N GLU A 914 21.74 12.80 15.89
CA GLU A 914 23.08 13.30 16.28
C GLU A 914 23.68 12.56 17.50
N ASN A 915 22.93 11.68 18.17
CA ASN A 915 23.49 10.83 19.22
C ASN A 915 24.39 9.75 18.61
N THR A 916 25.59 9.59 19.16
CA THR A 916 26.62 8.64 18.68
C THR A 916 27.02 7.55 19.69
N THR A 917 26.28 7.44 20.80
CA THR A 917 26.65 6.62 21.96
C THR A 917 25.64 5.52 22.28
N LEU A 918 24.36 5.76 21.99
CA LEU A 918 23.29 4.79 22.09
C LEU A 918 23.46 3.71 21.02
N LEU A 919 23.51 2.45 21.46
CA LEU A 919 23.75 1.25 20.64
C LEU A 919 22.48 0.40 20.46
N LYS A 920 21.54 0.51 21.40
CA LYS A 920 20.27 -0.21 21.43
C LYS A 920 19.15 0.72 21.92
N LEU A 921 18.01 0.68 21.23
CA LEU A 921 16.75 1.23 21.71
C LEU A 921 15.75 0.08 21.84
N GLY A 922 15.28 -0.18 23.06
CA GLY A 922 14.20 -1.13 23.32
C GLY A 922 12.85 -0.47 23.13
N TYR A 923 12.48 -0.26 21.86
CA TYR A 923 11.15 0.20 21.46
C TYR A 923 10.84 -0.35 20.05
N GLN A 924 9.62 -0.86 19.88
CA GLN A 924 9.11 -1.30 18.59
C GLN A 924 8.42 -0.11 17.93
N PHE A 925 9.06 0.47 16.91
CA PHE A 925 8.47 1.55 16.12
C PHE A 925 7.33 1.00 15.25
N ASP A 926 6.15 1.61 15.30
CA ASP A 926 5.02 1.22 14.48
C ASP A 926 5.20 1.68 13.02
N LEU A 927 5.70 2.91 12.81
CA LEU A 927 5.94 3.44 11.47
C LEU A 927 7.25 2.89 10.84
N PRO A 928 7.22 2.41 9.57
CA PRO A 928 8.42 1.89 8.90
C PRO A 928 9.57 2.90 8.74
N ALA A 929 9.27 4.18 8.46
CA ALA A 929 10.30 5.19 8.20
C ALA A 929 11.13 5.53 9.47
N PRO A 930 10.52 5.79 10.65
CA PRO A 930 11.24 5.79 11.93
C PRO A 930 12.00 4.50 12.20
N ARG A 931 11.38 3.32 12.02
CA ARG A 931 11.99 2.01 12.30
C ARG A 931 13.32 1.83 11.55
N ILE A 932 13.33 2.09 10.23
CA ILE A 932 14.53 1.97 9.37
C ILE A 932 15.57 3.04 9.72
N SER A 933 15.13 4.27 9.96
CA SER A 933 16.01 5.39 10.30
C SER A 933 16.73 5.15 11.63
N MET A 934 16.00 4.72 12.67
CA MET A 934 16.59 4.39 13.97
C MET A 934 17.53 3.20 13.89
N THR A 935 17.16 2.14 13.16
CA THR A 935 18.06 1.00 12.89
C THR A 935 19.38 1.47 12.28
N THR A 936 19.33 2.40 11.32
CA THR A 936 20.52 2.98 10.66
C THR A 936 21.38 3.80 11.64
N ILE A 937 20.77 4.60 12.51
CA ILE A 937 21.47 5.37 13.56
C ILE A 937 22.20 4.42 14.53
N LEU A 938 21.54 3.38 15.02
CA LEU A 938 22.14 2.40 15.93
C LEU A 938 23.29 1.63 15.26
N THR A 939 23.12 1.20 14.00
CA THR A 939 24.19 0.52 13.24
C THR A 939 25.41 1.43 13.03
N ARG A 940 25.20 2.72 12.70
CA ARG A 940 26.28 3.72 12.63
C ARG A 940 27.05 3.82 13.96
N ASN A 941 26.32 3.91 15.07
CA ASN A 941 26.91 4.09 16.40
C ASN A 941 27.71 2.85 16.85
N GLN A 942 27.22 1.65 16.53
CA GLN A 942 27.94 0.39 16.77
C GLN A 942 29.24 0.30 15.93
N ASP A 943 29.23 0.72 14.65
CA ASP A 943 30.46 0.73 13.86
C ASP A 943 31.44 1.82 14.30
N LEU A 944 30.99 2.99 14.76
CA LEU A 944 31.87 4.00 15.36
C LEU A 944 32.66 3.44 16.55
N GLN A 945 32.06 2.61 17.41
CA GLN A 945 32.80 1.91 18.46
C GLN A 945 33.79 0.87 17.91
N ARG A 946 33.41 0.12 16.86
CA ARG A 946 34.31 -0.82 16.17
C ARG A 946 35.52 -0.10 15.55
N GLN A 947 35.32 1.09 15.00
CA GLN A 947 36.39 1.94 14.49
C GLN A 947 37.32 2.46 15.60
N LYS A 948 36.77 2.95 16.72
CA LYS A 948 37.55 3.37 17.90
C LYS A 948 38.46 2.27 18.42
N ARG A 949 37.92 1.08 18.70
CA ARG A 949 38.71 -0.10 19.12
C ARG A 949 39.82 -0.45 18.12
N MET A 950 39.58 -0.29 16.82
CA MET A 950 40.58 -0.53 15.77
C MET A 950 41.66 0.57 15.68
N GLN A 951 41.41 1.77 16.22
CA GLN A 951 42.40 2.85 16.32
C GLN A 951 43.21 2.74 17.62
N GLU A 952 42.57 2.48 18.76
CA GLU A 952 43.20 2.28 20.06
C GLU A 952 44.23 1.14 20.03
N VAL A 953 43.85 -0.03 19.47
CA VAL A 953 44.74 -1.18 19.28
C VAL A 953 45.91 -0.89 18.31
N ARG A 954 45.80 0.13 17.44
CA ARG A 954 46.91 0.60 16.60
C ARG A 954 47.81 1.63 17.29
N MET A 955 47.28 2.40 18.22
CA MET A 955 48.05 3.40 18.98
C MET A 955 48.86 2.76 20.12
N GLN A 956 48.30 1.77 20.84
CA GLN A 956 49.01 1.08 21.91
C GLN A 956 50.14 0.16 21.40
N ASN A 957 50.00 -0.42 20.20
CA ASN A 957 51.05 -1.25 19.59
C ASN A 957 52.04 -0.39 18.81
N GLY A 958 52.93 0.29 19.54
CA GLY A 958 53.97 1.15 18.96
C GLY A 958 54.84 0.43 17.92
N GLY A 959 54.70 0.85 16.65
CA GLY A 959 55.61 0.51 15.55
C GLY A 959 55.66 -0.95 15.06
N THR A 960 55.02 -1.92 15.75
CA THR A 960 55.15 -3.36 15.43
C THR A 960 53.79 -4.05 15.25
N PRO A 961 53.49 -4.62 14.06
CA PRO A 961 52.19 -5.23 13.79
C PRO A 961 52.11 -6.68 14.29
N ILE A 962 51.97 -6.87 15.60
CA ILE A 962 51.74 -8.20 16.19
C ILE A 962 50.33 -8.69 15.80
N ASN A 963 50.27 -9.81 15.08
CA ASN A 963 49.02 -10.46 14.68
C ASN A 963 48.41 -11.18 15.90
N PRO A 964 47.19 -10.83 16.36
CA PRO A 964 46.63 -11.36 17.62
C PRO A 964 46.38 -12.87 17.60
N ARG A 965 46.26 -13.51 16.42
CA ARG A 965 46.14 -14.98 16.32
C ARG A 965 47.41 -15.74 16.74
N THR A 966 48.58 -15.10 16.76
CA THR A 966 49.86 -15.78 17.04
C THR A 966 50.24 -15.83 18.53
N ALA A 967 49.76 -14.89 19.35
CA ALA A 967 50.08 -14.87 20.78
C ALA A 967 49.46 -16.05 21.57
N ALA A 968 48.29 -16.53 21.13
CA ALA A 968 47.55 -17.62 21.78
C ALA A 968 48.12 -19.03 21.51
N LEU A 969 49.03 -19.19 20.54
CA LEU A 969 49.46 -20.50 20.04
C LEU A 969 50.86 -20.96 20.49
N GLN A 970 51.56 -20.17 21.33
CA GLN A 970 52.91 -20.52 21.83
C GLN A 970 52.94 -21.08 23.27
N LYS A 971 51.80 -21.43 23.87
CA LYS A 971 51.77 -22.18 25.14
C LYS A 971 50.89 -23.43 25.05
N GLY A 972 51.52 -24.59 25.22
CA GLY A 972 50.83 -25.84 25.54
C GLY A 972 51.05 -27.00 24.56
N LYS A 973 52.08 -27.81 24.81
CA LYS A 973 52.13 -29.19 24.31
C LYS A 973 52.61 -30.12 25.43
N MET A 974 51.67 -30.88 26.00
CA MET A 974 51.87 -31.90 27.07
C MET A 974 52.26 -31.26 28.44
N THR A 975 52.05 -31.90 29.61
CA THR A 975 51.81 -33.32 29.93
C THR A 975 50.73 -33.54 31.01
N SER A 976 50.28 -34.80 31.14
CA SER A 976 49.74 -35.48 32.35
C SER A 976 48.54 -34.90 33.14
N SER A 977 47.47 -35.71 33.16
CA SER A 977 46.39 -35.74 34.15
C SER A 977 46.86 -36.07 35.59
N PRO A 978 46.00 -36.01 36.62
CA PRO A 978 45.16 -37.19 36.92
C PRO A 978 43.73 -36.92 37.46
N CYS A 979 42.79 -37.79 37.03
CA CYS A 979 41.61 -38.28 37.79
C CYS A 979 40.49 -37.29 38.21
N ILE A 980 39.23 -37.70 38.40
CA ILE A 980 38.49 -38.92 37.97
C ILE A 980 37.02 -38.53 37.77
N SER A 981 36.30 -39.19 36.85
CA SER A 981 34.84 -39.13 36.75
C SER A 981 34.26 -40.54 36.90
N PRO A 982 33.28 -40.77 37.79
CA PRO A 982 32.48 -42.00 37.80
C PRO A 982 31.61 -42.10 36.53
N LYS A 983 31.29 -43.32 36.13
CA LYS A 983 30.42 -43.64 34.96
C LYS A 983 29.01 -44.06 35.40
N SER A 984 28.14 -44.29 34.42
CA SER A 984 26.72 -44.57 34.59
C SER A 984 26.36 -46.05 34.85
N SER A 985 25.12 -46.26 35.32
CA SER A 985 24.34 -47.52 35.36
C SER A 985 24.75 -48.59 36.39
N PRO A 986 23.88 -49.57 36.76
CA PRO A 986 22.51 -49.83 36.26
C PRO A 986 21.40 -49.99 37.34
N TRP A 987 20.16 -50.10 36.85
CA TRP A 987 18.93 -50.79 37.35
C TRP A 987 18.61 -51.05 38.86
N SER A 988 17.28 -51.07 39.10
CA SER A 988 16.53 -51.75 40.17
C SER A 988 16.51 -51.16 41.60
N SER A 989 15.31 -50.71 42.00
CA SER A 989 14.97 -50.32 43.38
C SER A 989 14.36 -51.48 44.18
N PRO A 990 14.77 -51.72 45.44
CA PRO A 990 14.02 -52.52 46.39
C PRO A 990 13.32 -51.68 47.49
N THR A 991 11.99 -51.81 47.55
CA THR A 991 11.08 -51.66 48.70
C THR A 991 11.54 -51.01 50.03
N LEU A 992 10.84 -49.92 50.40
CA LEU A 992 10.19 -49.65 51.71
C LEU A 992 10.96 -49.85 53.04
N GLN A 993 11.06 -48.77 53.83
CA GLN A 993 10.64 -48.72 55.26
C GLN A 993 9.97 -47.36 55.59
N LYS A 994 9.61 -47.07 56.86
CA LYS A 994 8.41 -46.30 57.25
C LYS A 994 8.64 -45.23 58.34
N LYS A 995 7.79 -44.18 58.37
CA LYS A 995 7.53 -43.17 59.45
C LYS A 995 8.57 -42.02 59.60
N THR A 996 8.25 -40.75 60.00
CA THR A 996 6.95 -40.10 60.38
C THR A 996 6.96 -38.56 60.31
N GLY A 997 5.93 -37.95 59.68
CA GLY A 997 5.35 -36.60 59.96
C GLY A 997 6.13 -35.33 59.58
N PRO A 998 5.52 -34.11 59.65
CA PRO A 998 4.13 -33.75 59.95
C PRO A 998 3.41 -33.06 58.71
N PRO A 999 2.53 -32.02 58.78
CA PRO A 999 1.44 -31.82 57.80
C PRO A 999 1.79 -31.16 56.45
N VAL A 1000 0.80 -31.19 55.54
CA VAL A 1000 0.84 -30.81 54.12
C VAL A 1000 0.58 -29.30 53.91
N PRO A 1001 1.41 -28.57 53.13
CA PRO A 1001 1.10 -27.23 52.62
C PRO A 1001 0.13 -27.29 51.41
N PRO A 1002 -0.56 -26.19 51.05
CA PRO A 1002 -1.51 -26.18 49.94
C PRO A 1002 -0.85 -26.53 48.58
N PRO A 1003 -1.61 -27.04 47.60
CA PRO A 1003 -1.07 -27.42 46.31
C PRO A 1003 -0.46 -26.21 45.56
N PRO A 1004 0.68 -26.39 44.88
CA PRO A 1004 1.26 -25.33 44.07
C PRO A 1004 0.35 -24.98 42.88
N PRO A 1005 0.43 -23.74 42.34
CA PRO A 1005 -0.27 -23.37 41.12
C PRO A 1005 0.13 -24.27 39.94
N PRO A 1006 -0.75 -24.47 38.94
CA PRO A 1006 -0.44 -25.32 37.79
C PRO A 1006 0.79 -24.79 37.04
N PRO A 1007 1.73 -25.66 36.63
CA PRO A 1007 2.90 -25.24 35.87
C PRO A 1007 2.49 -24.70 34.49
N PRO A 1008 3.25 -23.75 33.91
CA PRO A 1008 3.00 -23.28 32.55
C PRO A 1008 3.10 -24.43 31.53
N PRO A 1009 2.35 -24.37 30.41
CA PRO A 1009 2.33 -25.44 29.43
C PRO A 1009 3.72 -25.71 28.84
N PRO A 1010 4.14 -26.98 28.70
CA PRO A 1010 5.47 -27.32 28.21
C PRO A 1010 5.61 -26.99 26.71
N PRO A 1011 6.78 -26.49 26.27
CA PRO A 1011 7.03 -26.20 24.86
C PRO A 1011 7.10 -27.50 24.03
N PRO A 1012 6.46 -27.56 22.84
CA PRO A 1012 6.37 -28.79 22.05
C PRO A 1012 7.65 -29.04 21.24
N PHE A 1013 8.53 -29.93 21.72
CA PHE A 1013 9.68 -30.41 20.93
C PHE A 1013 9.87 -31.93 21.01
N SER A 1014 10.01 -32.54 19.83
CA SER A 1014 10.46 -33.91 19.62
C SER A 1014 11.78 -33.89 18.86
N SER A 1015 12.91 -33.89 19.57
CA SER A 1015 14.24 -34.07 18.98
C SER A 1015 14.67 -35.55 19.07
N LYS A 1016 15.13 -36.11 17.95
CA LYS A 1016 15.72 -37.46 17.92
C LYS A 1016 17.18 -37.39 18.41
N PRO A 1017 17.66 -38.32 19.25
CA PRO A 1017 19.02 -38.29 19.77
C PRO A 1017 20.03 -38.75 18.71
N GLU A 1018 20.94 -37.86 18.31
CA GLU A 1018 22.07 -38.21 17.44
C GLU A 1018 23.10 -39.08 18.19
N LYS A 1019 23.58 -40.15 17.54
CA LYS A 1019 24.75 -40.91 18.00
C LYS A 1019 25.99 -40.38 17.28
N SER A 1020 26.93 -39.82 18.03
CA SER A 1020 28.16 -39.26 17.46
C SER A 1020 29.14 -40.34 16.99
N ALA A 1021 29.53 -40.24 15.71
CA ALA A 1021 30.67 -40.95 15.12
C ALA A 1021 31.50 -39.94 14.29
N PRO A 1022 32.84 -39.98 14.36
CA PRO A 1022 33.66 -38.85 13.91
C PRO A 1022 33.89 -38.83 12.37
N SER A 1023 33.36 -37.81 11.70
CA SER A 1023 33.62 -37.55 10.28
C SER A 1023 35.05 -37.01 10.06
N ARG A 1024 35.99 -37.95 9.83
CA ARG A 1024 37.44 -37.74 9.64
C ARG A 1024 37.84 -36.78 8.49
N MET A 1025 36.86 -36.23 7.77
CA MET A 1025 37.03 -35.49 6.51
C MET A 1025 37.00 -33.96 6.67
N ILE A 1026 36.38 -33.42 7.74
CA ILE A 1026 36.35 -31.96 8.00
C ILE A 1026 37.77 -31.38 8.11
N ALA A 1027 38.71 -32.13 8.70
CA ALA A 1027 40.12 -31.73 8.79
C ALA A 1027 40.80 -31.54 7.42
N GLN A 1028 40.38 -32.28 6.37
CA GLN A 1028 40.91 -32.10 5.02
C GLN A 1028 40.28 -30.90 4.30
N VAL A 1029 39.00 -30.61 4.56
CA VAL A 1029 38.33 -29.41 4.03
C VAL A 1029 38.95 -28.15 4.63
N ILE A 1030 39.14 -28.11 5.96
CA ILE A 1030 39.83 -27.00 6.65
C ILE A 1030 41.24 -26.80 6.07
N LYS A 1031 42.01 -27.88 5.88
CA LYS A 1031 43.35 -27.78 5.31
C LYS A 1031 43.36 -27.18 3.90
N LYS A 1032 42.44 -27.58 3.01
CA LYS A 1032 42.27 -26.96 1.68
C LYS A 1032 41.82 -25.50 1.76
N GLN A 1033 40.98 -25.15 2.73
CA GLN A 1033 40.54 -23.77 2.98
C GLN A 1033 41.72 -22.87 3.39
N GLU A 1034 42.63 -23.37 4.21
CA GLU A 1034 43.84 -22.64 4.63
C GLU A 1034 44.89 -22.54 3.49
N GLU A 1035 45.14 -23.64 2.77
CA GLU A 1035 46.06 -23.68 1.62
C GLU A 1035 45.63 -22.70 0.50
N THR A 1036 44.33 -22.56 0.23
CA THR A 1036 43.79 -21.58 -0.74
C THR A 1036 43.79 -20.14 -0.19
N SER A 1037 43.53 -19.95 1.11
CA SER A 1037 43.53 -18.62 1.74
C SER A 1037 44.92 -17.96 1.73
N MET A 1038 46.00 -18.73 1.82
CA MET A 1038 47.38 -18.21 1.80
C MET A 1038 47.74 -17.43 0.53
N LYS A 1039 47.09 -17.70 -0.61
CA LYS A 1039 47.33 -16.96 -1.88
C LYS A 1039 46.53 -15.65 -2.01
N LYS A 1040 45.45 -15.46 -1.25
CA LYS A 1040 44.64 -14.22 -1.29
C LYS A 1040 45.18 -13.16 -0.31
N LYS A 1041 46.33 -12.53 -0.62
CA LYS A 1041 46.89 -11.48 0.26
C LYS A 1041 47.67 -10.32 -0.39
N ARG A 1042 47.11 -9.72 -1.45
CA ARG A 1042 47.45 -8.34 -1.87
C ARG A 1042 46.19 -7.52 -2.20
N THR A 1043 45.54 -7.01 -1.15
CA THR A 1043 44.49 -5.98 -1.24
C THR A 1043 44.75 -4.90 -0.19
N SER A 1044 45.59 -3.92 -0.54
CA SER A 1044 45.89 -2.75 0.29
C SER A 1044 45.49 -1.48 -0.45
N GLY A 1045 44.24 -1.06 -0.27
CA GLY A 1045 43.71 0.21 -0.78
C GLY A 1045 42.64 0.73 0.18
N LYS A 1046 42.92 1.83 0.87
CA LYS A 1046 41.95 2.48 1.76
C LYS A 1046 41.19 3.56 0.98
N SER A 1047 39.87 3.64 1.23
CA SER A 1047 39.02 4.83 1.10
C SER A 1047 39.42 5.92 0.08
N LYS A 1048 38.64 6.02 -1.01
CA LYS A 1048 38.36 7.32 -1.65
C LYS A 1048 36.89 7.69 -1.41
N LYS A 1049 36.62 8.97 -1.17
CA LYS A 1049 35.28 9.56 -1.29
C LYS A 1049 35.04 9.90 -2.77
N GLY A 1050 33.86 9.55 -3.27
CA GLY A 1050 33.23 10.10 -4.46
C GLY A 1050 31.74 10.19 -4.16
N LYS A 1051 31.11 11.34 -4.43
CA LYS A 1051 29.75 11.64 -3.95
C LYS A 1051 28.73 11.44 -5.08
N LYS A 1052 27.48 11.15 -4.72
CA LYS A 1052 26.38 11.00 -5.68
C LYS A 1052 25.80 12.34 -6.06
N GLY A 1053 25.43 12.49 -7.33
CA GLY A 1053 24.41 13.42 -7.82
C GLY A 1053 23.74 12.76 -9.04
N GLY A 1054 22.43 12.51 -8.96
CA GLY A 1054 21.68 11.73 -9.96
C GLY A 1054 20.96 10.51 -9.37
N VAL A 1055 19.66 10.41 -9.67
CA VAL A 1055 18.80 9.30 -9.24
C VAL A 1055 18.93 8.12 -10.21
N THR A 1056 18.91 6.91 -9.68
CA THR A 1056 18.78 5.68 -10.48
C THR A 1056 17.36 5.54 -11.01
N GLN A 1057 17.09 6.12 -12.18
CA GLN A 1057 15.97 5.73 -13.04
C GLN A 1057 16.48 4.82 -14.17
N THR A 1058 15.57 4.11 -14.83
CA THR A 1058 15.87 3.15 -15.90
C THR A 1058 16.31 3.83 -17.19
N ASP A 1059 17.29 3.25 -17.88
CA ASP A 1059 17.89 3.80 -19.12
C ASP A 1059 16.99 3.66 -20.38
N THR A 1060 15.69 3.91 -20.25
CA THR A 1060 14.72 4.01 -21.37
C THR A 1060 14.61 5.45 -21.89
N ASP A 1061 14.62 6.44 -21.00
CA ASP A 1061 14.15 7.80 -21.30
C ASP A 1061 15.24 8.72 -21.85
N CYS A 1062 16.50 8.26 -21.91
CA CYS A 1062 17.62 9.08 -22.39
C CYS A 1062 17.51 9.39 -23.90
N LEU A 1063 17.00 8.45 -24.69
CA LEU A 1063 16.89 8.56 -26.15
C LEU A 1063 15.97 9.71 -26.63
N LEU A 1064 14.99 10.11 -25.82
CA LEU A 1064 14.10 11.24 -26.13
C LEU A 1064 14.74 12.62 -25.90
N LYS A 1065 15.90 12.69 -25.23
CA LYS A 1065 16.64 13.96 -25.05
C LYS A 1065 17.61 14.27 -26.20
N GLU A 1066 18.18 13.25 -26.85
CA GLU A 1066 19.18 13.48 -27.91
C GLU A 1066 18.54 13.99 -29.20
N LEU A 1067 17.35 13.48 -29.57
CA LEU A 1067 16.58 13.95 -30.74
C LEU A 1067 16.28 15.46 -30.72
N LYS A 1068 16.19 16.08 -29.54
CA LYS A 1068 15.90 17.52 -29.40
C LYS A 1068 17.09 18.41 -29.78
N ASN A 1069 18.31 17.90 -29.75
CA ASN A 1069 19.54 18.67 -29.95
C ASN A 1069 20.08 18.60 -31.39
N ALA A 1070 19.53 17.74 -32.25
CA ALA A 1070 20.08 17.43 -33.58
C ALA A 1070 19.68 18.40 -34.72
N LEU A 1071 18.90 19.46 -34.45
CA LEU A 1071 18.31 20.32 -35.50
C LEU A 1071 18.58 21.83 -35.33
N ARG A 1072 19.84 22.25 -35.56
CA ARG A 1072 20.17 23.61 -36.08
C ARG A 1072 21.38 23.55 -37.05
N PRO A 1073 21.40 24.36 -38.13
CA PRO A 1073 22.42 24.29 -39.18
C PRO A 1073 23.70 25.13 -38.89
N ILE A 1074 24.63 25.11 -39.86
CA ILE A 1074 26.08 25.38 -39.78
C ILE A 1074 26.49 26.85 -40.04
N ASN A 1075 27.69 27.24 -39.56
CA ASN A 1075 28.43 28.51 -39.73
C ASN A 1075 27.88 29.72 -38.93
N VAL A 1076 28.67 30.69 -38.45
CA VAL A 1076 29.89 31.34 -38.99
C VAL A 1076 30.95 31.62 -37.89
N ARG A 1077 32.22 31.85 -38.25
CA ARG A 1077 33.31 32.34 -37.37
C ARG A 1077 33.16 33.84 -37.05
N GLU A 1078 33.50 34.29 -35.84
CA GLU A 1078 34.57 35.31 -35.67
C GLU A 1078 35.09 35.47 -34.23
N ASN A 1079 36.01 36.43 -34.04
CA ASN A 1079 36.96 36.52 -32.93
C ASN A 1079 36.57 37.51 -31.82
N SER A 1080 37.40 37.48 -30.77
CA SER A 1080 37.71 38.55 -29.81
C SER A 1080 36.88 38.62 -28.52
N ARG A 1081 37.64 38.69 -27.42
CA ARG A 1081 37.20 38.94 -26.04
C ARG A 1081 37.56 40.40 -25.72
N PRO A 1082 36.75 41.10 -24.91
CA PRO A 1082 37.32 41.57 -23.65
C PRO A 1082 36.41 41.30 -22.44
N SER A 1083 36.89 41.69 -21.26
CA SER A 1083 36.23 41.47 -19.96
C SER A 1083 35.01 42.37 -19.73
N THR A 1084 34.14 41.95 -18.82
CA THR A 1084 32.95 42.70 -18.35
C THR A 1084 33.26 44.03 -17.68
N PRO A 1085 32.53 45.10 -18.07
CA PRO A 1085 31.90 46.00 -17.10
C PRO A 1085 30.37 46.10 -17.31
N GLN A 1086 29.67 46.76 -16.38
CA GLN A 1086 28.20 46.85 -16.34
C GLN A 1086 27.62 47.66 -17.52
N HIS A 1087 26.45 47.25 -18.04
CA HIS A 1087 25.72 47.98 -19.09
C HIS A 1087 24.19 48.00 -18.83
N CYS A 1088 23.67 49.19 -18.52
CA CYS A 1088 22.28 49.45 -18.09
C CYS A 1088 21.20 48.82 -18.99
N ALA A 1089 21.39 48.84 -20.31
CA ALA A 1089 20.39 48.39 -21.28
C ALA A 1089 20.01 46.90 -21.16
N HIS A 1090 20.88 46.04 -20.60
CA HIS A 1090 20.52 44.64 -20.36
C HIS A 1090 19.56 44.49 -19.16
N ASP A 1091 19.80 45.25 -18.08
CA ASP A 1091 18.96 45.22 -16.89
C ASP A 1091 17.60 45.88 -17.14
N GLU A 1092 17.56 46.94 -17.95
CA GLU A 1092 16.33 47.57 -18.45
C GLU A 1092 15.53 46.62 -19.36
N LEU A 1093 16.18 45.91 -20.28
CA LEU A 1093 15.53 44.89 -21.11
C LEU A 1093 14.94 43.76 -20.25
N MET A 1094 15.68 43.28 -19.26
CA MET A 1094 15.19 42.25 -18.33
C MET A 1094 14.10 42.77 -17.40
N ALA A 1095 14.08 44.07 -17.07
CA ALA A 1095 12.97 44.70 -16.36
C ALA A 1095 11.70 44.79 -17.24
N ALA A 1096 11.84 45.18 -18.51
CA ALA A 1096 10.74 45.21 -19.47
C ALA A 1096 10.15 43.81 -19.74
N ILE A 1097 11.00 42.77 -19.80
CA ILE A 1097 10.57 41.37 -19.90
C ILE A 1097 9.81 40.95 -18.64
N ARG A 1098 10.31 41.25 -17.44
CA ARG A 1098 9.61 40.98 -16.16
C ARG A 1098 8.28 41.75 -16.01
N GLY A 1099 8.15 42.91 -16.64
CA GLY A 1099 6.91 43.71 -16.68
C GLY A 1099 5.92 43.32 -17.78
N SER A 1100 6.25 42.36 -18.64
CA SER A 1100 5.42 41.95 -19.78
C SER A 1100 4.61 40.69 -19.49
N SER A 1101 3.38 40.59 -20.01
CA SER A 1101 2.52 39.42 -19.88
C SER A 1101 1.87 39.02 -21.21
N VAL A 1102 1.29 37.82 -21.29
CA VAL A 1102 0.53 37.37 -22.48
C VAL A 1102 -0.66 38.29 -22.78
N ARG A 1103 -1.19 39.03 -21.80
CA ARG A 1103 -2.26 40.03 -21.99
C ARG A 1103 -1.80 41.26 -22.79
N ASN A 1104 -0.50 41.49 -22.93
CA ASN A 1104 0.08 42.57 -23.73
C ASN A 1104 0.22 42.19 -25.22
N LEU A 1105 -0.10 40.95 -25.59
CA LEU A 1105 -0.05 40.46 -26.97
C LEU A 1105 -1.46 40.53 -27.60
N ARG A 1106 -1.53 40.77 -28.92
CA ARG A 1106 -2.81 40.68 -29.65
C ARG A 1106 -3.30 39.23 -29.65
N LYS A 1107 -4.54 39.01 -29.20
CA LYS A 1107 -5.20 37.71 -29.22
C LYS A 1107 -5.39 37.24 -30.66
N VAL A 1108 -4.99 36.01 -30.95
CA VAL A 1108 -5.26 35.29 -32.21
C VAL A 1108 -5.80 33.92 -31.81
N GLU A 1109 -6.85 33.45 -32.47
CA GLU A 1109 -7.46 32.16 -32.19
C GLU A 1109 -6.98 31.10 -33.17
N VAL A 1110 -6.74 29.88 -32.67
CA VAL A 1110 -6.17 28.77 -33.43
C VAL A 1110 -7.22 27.64 -33.48
N PRO A 1111 -7.60 27.13 -34.66
CA PRO A 1111 -8.63 26.10 -34.77
C PRO A 1111 -8.17 24.78 -34.13
N LYS A 1112 -9.10 24.06 -33.50
CA LYS A 1112 -8.79 22.93 -32.61
C LYS A 1112 -8.15 21.72 -33.30
N CYS A 1113 -8.37 21.54 -34.61
CA CYS A 1113 -7.74 20.51 -35.42
C CYS A 1113 -7.49 21.06 -36.83
N LEU A 1114 -6.37 20.68 -37.44
CA LEU A 1114 -6.20 20.65 -38.90
C LEU A 1114 -6.45 19.20 -39.35
N ARG A 1115 -6.95 19.03 -40.59
CA ARG A 1115 -7.16 17.71 -41.21
C ARG A 1115 -5.85 17.14 -41.75
#